data_AF-A0A8T0AAK9-F1
#
_entry.id   AF-A0A8T0AAK9-F1
#
_cell.length_a   1.000
_cell.length_b   1.000
_cell.length_c   1.000
_cell.angle_alpha   90.00
_cell.angle_beta   90.00
_cell.angle_gamma   90.00
#
_symmetry.space_group_name_H-M   'P 1'
#
loop_
_entity.id
_entity.type
_entity.pdbx_description
1 polymer ?
#
loop_
_entity_poly.entity_id
_entity_poly.type
_entity_poly.pdbx_seq_one_letter_code
_entity_poly.pdbx_strand_id
1 'polypeptide(L)'
;MFLHFLHPIQLLHLSLFLHLLLHHLYSSSSIFSTPPFLYLLHPPLPPTSPPLLFSFTTLSSSTTSTFSTLFTSSTFSYTTSTPLPPSSPPHHPFLFSTFSTLYFLHLHPSFSSFTTLSSSTTATFSTPTGVITASGRAGGAVTSLPVLQRDSMMAAQVCFRGNCLFLQVFSRYVRCFSSSVSVGQIQSRSEMDLHTPPHTHTHTHPLIPFSRSTIGTFFQERPVLRNPFTHDALLRGYLRRHLPLQEVQKELLEFGERVVNEIDDLGRQCEQNPPRLQPYDAWGRRVDRIITCEAWTRLKHISAQEGLVAAGYERRLGEWSRVYQMSKLYLYAPSAGLYTCPLAMTDGAAKVIESLGMPVREVFERLTTRDEKKFWTSGQWMTERKGGSDVANGTETVAHPQEDGSYRLHGFKWFTSATDADITLTLARITDHYGNTIPGSVGVSLFCAEVWDSEGRTNGVEIQRLKEKLGTRQMPTAELLLDGMKAQLLSEKGRGVASIANMLTLTRIHNTVSAVAAMRRIIQLGTEYSTKRSVFGKLLKDHPLHVQTLSRLEVETRAAFLLMIEVCRLFGREENGAATERETHLLRLLTPVAKLYTGKQAVAVVSEGLECFGGQGYIEDTGLPALLRDAQVLSIWEGTTNVLSLDVLRSISKSSGRVLQAFFSDVKERLCAAGPAVSPAVQSLSSSLSGLTRFIQTAESRPPESLQLSARDLAYSIARIYMGALLVEHASWEGASHPDVYAALRWCEQDMCPVVSGR
;
A
#
# COMPACT_ATOMS: atom_id res chain seq x y z
N MET A 1 41.48 26.36 39.01
CA MET A 1 42.82 25.76 38.79
C MET A 1 42.74 24.76 37.65
N PHE A 2 43.87 24.30 37.11
CA PHE A 2 43.95 23.62 35.80
C PHE A 2 43.66 22.11 35.81
N LEU A 3 43.56 21.54 34.59
CA LEU A 3 43.52 20.11 34.22
C LEU A 3 42.16 19.38 34.47
N HIS A 4 41.63 18.57 33.53
CA HIS A 4 41.95 18.43 32.09
C HIS A 4 40.74 17.89 31.30
N PHE A 5 40.75 18.06 29.96
CA PHE A 5 39.71 17.60 29.03
C PHE A 5 40.09 16.27 28.36
N LEU A 6 39.12 15.37 28.17
CA LEU A 6 39.06 14.44 27.02
C LEU A 6 37.60 14.13 26.67
N HIS A 7 37.33 13.75 25.41
CA HIS A 7 35.99 13.75 24.81
C HIS A 7 35.49 12.33 24.47
N PRO A 8 34.17 12.01 24.53
CA PRO A 8 33.67 10.62 24.55
C PRO A 8 33.93 9.73 23.32
N ILE A 9 34.48 10.26 22.24
CA ILE A 9 34.57 9.58 20.93
C ILE A 9 35.67 8.51 20.89
N GLN A 10 36.74 8.64 21.68
CA GLN A 10 37.86 7.68 21.66
C GLN A 10 37.54 6.32 22.31
N LEU A 11 36.57 6.26 23.23
CA LEU A 11 36.14 5.01 23.87
C LEU A 11 35.40 4.07 22.90
N LEU A 12 34.68 4.61 21.92
CA LEU A 12 33.91 3.82 20.95
C LEU A 12 34.83 3.02 20.00
N HIS A 13 35.92 3.65 19.54
CA HIS A 13 36.89 3.00 18.65
C HIS A 13 37.64 1.84 19.32
N LEU A 14 37.95 1.94 20.62
CA LEU A 14 38.62 0.86 21.35
C LEU A 14 37.71 -0.38 21.49
N SER A 15 36.40 -0.16 21.67
CA SER A 15 35.39 -1.23 21.75
C SER A 15 35.23 -2.00 20.44
N LEU A 16 35.15 -1.30 19.30
CA LEU A 16 35.08 -1.93 17.97
C LEU A 16 36.32 -2.76 17.65
N PHE A 17 37.52 -2.25 18.01
CA PHE A 17 38.78 -2.93 17.71
C PHE A 17 38.93 -4.25 18.49
N LEU A 18 38.46 -4.29 19.74
CA LEU A 18 38.45 -5.53 20.55
C LEU A 18 37.47 -6.58 20.02
N HIS A 19 36.28 -6.16 19.56
CA HIS A 19 35.29 -7.09 18.99
C HIS A 19 35.79 -7.76 17.70
N LEU A 20 36.43 -6.99 16.81
CA LEU A 20 37.00 -7.53 15.57
C LEU A 20 38.16 -8.52 15.82
N LEU A 21 38.95 -8.30 16.88
CA LEU A 21 40.04 -9.20 17.26
C LEU A 21 39.51 -10.54 17.80
N LEU A 22 38.47 -10.51 18.64
CA LEU A 22 37.88 -11.70 19.24
C LEU A 22 37.13 -12.57 18.20
N HIS A 23 36.44 -11.95 17.24
CA HIS A 23 35.70 -12.70 16.22
C HIS A 23 36.62 -13.50 15.27
N HIS A 24 37.91 -13.12 15.16
CA HIS A 24 38.86 -13.79 14.27
C HIS A 24 39.52 -15.05 14.88
N LEU A 25 39.38 -15.26 16.19
CA LEU A 25 40.04 -16.35 16.94
C LEU A 25 39.17 -17.61 17.16
N TYR A 26 37.89 -17.57 16.80
CA TYR A 26 36.93 -18.66 17.06
C TYR A 26 36.46 -19.42 15.80
N SER A 27 37.13 -19.24 14.67
CA SER A 27 36.71 -19.80 13.36
C SER A 27 37.57 -20.99 12.88
N SER A 28 38.09 -21.83 13.79
CA SER A 28 38.91 -23.00 13.41
C SER A 28 38.96 -24.12 14.46
N SER A 29 37.88 -24.90 14.61
CA SER A 29 37.91 -26.32 15.04
C SER A 29 36.51 -26.95 14.93
N SER A 30 36.45 -28.26 14.72
CA SER A 30 35.22 -29.04 14.49
C SER A 30 34.95 -30.05 15.62
N ILE A 31 33.81 -30.77 15.52
CA ILE A 31 33.47 -32.04 16.18
C ILE A 31 32.76 -31.94 17.57
N PHE A 32 31.53 -32.47 17.59
CA PHE A 32 30.73 -33.03 18.70
C PHE A 32 30.67 -32.34 20.08
N SER A 33 29.46 -31.96 20.51
CA SER A 33 29.02 -32.13 21.91
C SER A 33 27.49 -32.19 22.04
N THR A 34 26.98 -33.08 22.89
CA THR A 34 25.69 -32.96 23.60
C THR A 34 25.95 -32.61 25.08
N PRO A 35 24.97 -32.10 25.83
CA PRO A 35 25.24 -31.15 26.94
C PRO A 35 25.27 -31.79 28.34
N PRO A 36 25.55 -30.98 29.37
CA PRO A 36 24.86 -31.12 30.64
C PRO A 36 24.10 -29.85 31.12
N PHE A 37 23.17 -30.12 32.02
CA PHE A 37 22.12 -29.28 32.60
C PHE A 37 22.55 -27.98 33.34
N LEU A 38 21.55 -27.11 33.55
CA LEU A 38 21.56 -25.94 34.44
C LEU A 38 20.44 -26.10 35.50
N TYR A 39 20.64 -25.58 36.72
CA TYR A 39 19.79 -25.87 37.88
C TYR A 39 18.64 -24.84 38.10
N LEU A 40 17.43 -25.37 38.28
CA LEU A 40 16.28 -24.90 39.09
C LEU A 40 16.03 -23.40 39.39
N LEU A 41 14.79 -22.97 39.13
CA LEU A 41 13.90 -22.30 40.11
C LEU A 41 12.41 -22.58 39.76
N HIS A 42 11.53 -22.48 40.77
CA HIS A 42 10.07 -22.82 40.78
C HIS A 42 9.31 -21.69 41.52
N PRO A 43 7.95 -21.68 41.73
CA PRO A 43 6.82 -22.55 41.32
C PRO A 43 5.73 -21.69 40.57
N PRO A 44 4.37 -21.97 40.50
CA PRO A 44 3.54 -23.08 40.99
C PRO A 44 2.54 -23.71 39.97
N LEU A 45 1.67 -24.61 40.48
CA LEU A 45 0.86 -25.60 39.76
C LEU A 45 -0.65 -25.26 39.65
N PRO A 46 -1.34 -25.79 38.63
CA PRO A 46 -2.77 -26.17 38.65
C PRO A 46 -2.98 -27.72 38.65
N PRO A 47 -4.20 -28.23 38.91
CA PRO A 47 -4.44 -29.66 39.22
C PRO A 47 -4.74 -30.61 38.03
N THR A 48 -4.77 -31.92 38.34
CA THR A 48 -4.99 -33.09 37.43
C THR A 48 -6.43 -33.21 36.91
N SER A 49 -6.74 -33.90 35.80
CA SER A 49 -6.73 -35.39 35.64
C SER A 49 -6.82 -35.83 34.13
N PRO A 50 -7.19 -37.08 33.73
CA PRO A 50 -6.33 -37.95 32.92
C PRO A 50 -6.69 -38.07 31.41
N PRO A 51 -5.80 -38.66 30.57
CA PRO A 51 -6.00 -38.76 29.12
C PRO A 51 -6.83 -39.98 28.67
N LEU A 52 -7.41 -39.89 27.46
CA LEU A 52 -8.04 -41.00 26.74
C LEU A 52 -7.14 -41.48 25.58
N LEU A 53 -6.95 -42.79 25.48
CA LEU A 53 -6.26 -43.47 24.37
C LEU A 53 -7.26 -43.81 23.26
N PHE A 54 -6.87 -43.56 22.00
CA PHE A 54 -7.48 -44.23 20.84
C PHE A 54 -6.40 -44.60 19.81
N SER A 55 -6.27 -45.90 19.54
CA SER A 55 -5.36 -46.45 18.53
C SER A 55 -6.05 -46.47 17.17
N PHE A 56 -5.33 -46.09 16.11
CA PHE A 56 -5.76 -46.33 14.73
C PHE A 56 -5.24 -47.68 14.23
N THR A 57 -6.15 -48.58 13.89
CA THR A 57 -5.83 -49.80 13.12
C THR A 57 -5.89 -49.52 11.63
N THR A 58 -4.80 -49.80 10.92
CA THR A 58 -4.74 -49.80 9.46
C THR A 58 -5.42 -51.04 8.89
N LEU A 59 -6.21 -50.89 7.83
CA LEU A 59 -6.55 -52.00 6.92
C LEU A 59 -6.80 -51.47 5.50
N SER A 60 -6.31 -52.20 4.51
CA SER A 60 -6.23 -51.79 3.12
C SER A 60 -7.12 -52.64 2.21
N SER A 61 -7.84 -51.98 1.30
CA SER A 61 -8.19 -52.42 -0.06
C SER A 61 -8.59 -53.89 -0.32
N SER A 62 -9.81 -54.09 -0.85
CA SER A 62 -9.97 -54.80 -2.14
C SER A 62 -11.37 -54.66 -2.80
N THR A 63 -11.35 -54.63 -4.14
CA THR A 63 -12.32 -55.22 -5.09
C THR A 63 -13.82 -54.84 -5.14
N THR A 64 -14.14 -54.05 -6.18
CA THR A 64 -15.15 -54.29 -7.25
C THR A 64 -16.67 -54.32 -6.99
N SER A 65 -17.37 -53.55 -7.83
CA SER A 65 -18.46 -53.94 -8.76
C SER A 65 -19.72 -53.04 -8.77
N THR A 66 -19.90 -52.43 -9.95
CA THR A 66 -21.12 -52.13 -10.70
C THR A 66 -22.48 -52.54 -10.10
N PHE A 67 -23.45 -51.60 -10.05
CA PHE A 67 -24.63 -51.62 -10.93
C PHE A 67 -25.37 -50.26 -10.92
N SER A 68 -26.31 -50.06 -11.86
CA SER A 68 -27.15 -48.86 -11.98
C SER A 68 -28.64 -49.21 -11.93
N THR A 69 -29.49 -48.34 -11.36
CA THR A 69 -30.78 -47.93 -11.98
C THR A 69 -31.46 -46.73 -11.29
N LEU A 70 -32.01 -45.85 -12.14
CA LEU A 70 -33.28 -45.08 -12.10
C LEU A 70 -34.21 -45.07 -10.85
N PHE A 71 -34.90 -43.93 -10.67
CA PHE A 71 -36.37 -43.68 -10.46
C PHE A 71 -36.56 -42.30 -9.75
N THR A 72 -36.80 -41.19 -10.45
CA THR A 72 -38.11 -40.56 -10.85
C THR A 72 -38.98 -39.93 -9.74
N SER A 73 -39.35 -38.65 -9.96
CA SER A 73 -40.58 -37.94 -9.46
C SER A 73 -40.77 -37.75 -7.92
N SER A 74 -41.53 -36.76 -7.41
CA SER A 74 -42.34 -35.69 -8.03
C SER A 74 -42.49 -34.47 -7.08
N THR A 75 -42.91 -33.32 -7.65
CA THR A 75 -43.31 -32.08 -6.95
C THR A 75 -44.76 -32.12 -6.43
N PHE A 76 -45.08 -31.31 -5.40
CA PHE A 76 -46.43 -30.76 -5.21
C PHE A 76 -46.41 -29.38 -4.52
N SER A 77 -47.50 -28.61 -4.63
CA SER A 77 -47.69 -27.26 -4.08
C SER A 77 -49.16 -27.02 -3.73
N TYR A 78 -49.50 -26.10 -2.82
CA TYR A 78 -50.88 -25.61 -2.60
C TYR A 78 -50.92 -24.20 -1.97
N THR A 79 -52.05 -23.50 -2.12
CA THR A 79 -52.22 -22.07 -1.77
C THR A 79 -53.63 -21.70 -1.26
N THR A 80 -53.67 -20.75 -0.30
CA THR A 80 -54.70 -19.70 -0.04
C THR A 80 -56.18 -20.01 0.24
N SER A 81 -56.73 -19.46 1.35
CA SER A 81 -58.08 -18.83 1.44
C SER A 81 -58.29 -18.01 2.75
N THR A 82 -59.30 -17.13 2.77
CA THR A 82 -59.75 -16.14 3.81
C THR A 82 -61.28 -15.88 3.62
N PRO A 83 -62.10 -15.09 4.41
CA PRO A 83 -61.78 -14.02 5.40
C PRO A 83 -62.74 -13.75 6.64
N LEU A 84 -62.26 -12.96 7.63
CA LEU A 84 -62.96 -11.94 8.50
C LEU A 84 -64.20 -12.35 9.40
N PRO A 85 -64.83 -11.44 10.20
CA PRO A 85 -64.46 -11.05 11.60
C PRO A 85 -65.66 -11.17 12.62
N PRO A 86 -65.64 -10.78 13.94
CA PRO A 86 -65.67 -9.37 14.43
C PRO A 86 -65.18 -9.06 15.90
N SER A 87 -65.38 -7.80 16.35
CA SER A 87 -65.68 -7.29 17.72
C SER A 87 -64.59 -7.03 18.82
N SER A 88 -64.97 -6.16 19.79
CA SER A 88 -64.26 -5.63 20.99
C SER A 88 -65.27 -4.87 21.89
N PRO A 89 -64.97 -4.27 23.08
CA PRO A 89 -63.86 -4.39 24.05
C PRO A 89 -64.38 -4.86 25.45
N PRO A 90 -63.70 -4.57 26.60
CA PRO A 90 -64.25 -3.56 27.55
C PRO A 90 -63.18 -2.71 28.32
N HIS A 91 -63.57 -2.05 29.43
CA HIS A 91 -62.97 -0.82 30.01
C HIS A 91 -62.46 -0.89 31.49
N HIS A 92 -61.52 0.02 31.85
CA HIS A 92 -61.43 0.82 33.12
C HIS A 92 -61.13 0.16 34.51
N PRO A 93 -60.83 0.93 35.60
CA PRO A 93 -60.29 2.31 35.77
C PRO A 93 -59.19 2.45 36.90
N PHE A 94 -59.06 3.67 37.47
CA PHE A 94 -58.25 4.20 38.61
C PHE A 94 -56.87 4.81 38.23
N LEU A 95 -56.52 6.11 38.44
CA LEU A 95 -56.74 7.13 39.51
C LEU A 95 -55.88 6.88 40.78
N PHE A 96 -55.23 7.85 41.46
CA PHE A 96 -55.12 9.33 41.46
C PHE A 96 -53.65 9.72 41.81
N SER A 97 -53.01 10.82 41.37
CA SER A 97 -52.91 12.17 42.00
C SER A 97 -51.61 12.83 41.45
N THR A 98 -51.52 14.04 40.87
CA THR A 98 -51.55 15.42 41.45
C THR A 98 -50.50 15.69 42.57
N PHE A 99 -49.79 16.84 42.68
CA PHE A 99 -50.00 18.23 42.17
C PHE A 99 -48.67 19.05 42.09
N SER A 100 -48.65 20.15 41.31
CA SER A 100 -47.78 21.38 41.39
C SER A 100 -46.24 21.25 41.25
N THR A 101 -45.46 22.13 40.59
CA THR A 101 -45.55 23.53 40.08
C THR A 101 -45.38 24.68 41.09
N LEU A 102 -44.18 25.29 41.11
CA LEU A 102 -43.83 26.73 41.34
C LEU A 102 -42.27 26.81 41.37
N TYR A 103 -41.62 27.58 40.47
CA TYR A 103 -41.14 28.96 40.68
C TYR A 103 -40.20 29.18 41.87
N PHE A 104 -38.97 29.64 41.59
CA PHE A 104 -38.40 30.83 42.24
C PHE A 104 -37.44 31.56 41.28
N LEU A 105 -37.23 32.86 41.51
CA LEU A 105 -36.46 33.79 40.68
C LEU A 105 -35.52 34.61 41.61
N HIS A 106 -34.83 35.63 41.07
CA HIS A 106 -33.96 36.59 41.76
C HIS A 106 -32.59 36.05 42.25
N LEU A 107 -31.53 36.87 42.38
CA LEU A 107 -31.39 38.34 42.26
C LEU A 107 -30.14 38.74 41.46
N HIS A 108 -30.14 39.97 40.92
CA HIS A 108 -28.95 40.71 40.50
C HIS A 108 -28.77 41.88 41.48
N PRO A 109 -27.56 42.43 41.65
CA PRO A 109 -27.47 43.89 41.58
C PRO A 109 -26.27 44.37 40.75
N SER A 110 -26.24 45.68 40.49
CA SER A 110 -25.27 46.34 39.62
C SER A 110 -24.19 47.08 40.43
N PHE A 111 -23.05 47.37 39.80
CA PHE A 111 -22.26 48.57 40.09
C PHE A 111 -21.69 49.17 38.79
N SER A 112 -21.20 50.40 38.85
CA SER A 112 -21.27 51.35 37.74
C SER A 112 -19.97 52.08 37.42
N SER A 113 -19.89 52.53 36.15
CA SER A 113 -19.20 53.72 35.64
C SER A 113 -17.75 54.04 36.06
N PHE A 114 -16.87 54.17 35.06
CA PHE A 114 -15.98 55.32 34.94
C PHE A 114 -15.73 55.68 33.46
N THR A 115 -15.29 56.91 33.18
CA THR A 115 -15.34 57.49 31.82
C THR A 115 -14.13 58.40 31.51
N THR A 116 -13.81 58.52 30.21
CA THR A 116 -13.08 59.63 29.55
C THR A 116 -11.57 59.86 29.81
N LEU A 117 -10.98 60.64 28.88
CA LEU A 117 -9.64 61.27 28.84
C LEU A 117 -8.47 60.37 28.39
N SER A 118 -7.47 60.84 27.62
CA SER A 118 -7.38 61.90 26.58
C SER A 118 -6.00 61.81 25.88
N SER A 119 -5.76 62.58 24.80
CA SER A 119 -4.42 63.08 24.32
C SER A 119 -3.27 62.05 24.12
N SER A 120 -2.72 61.86 22.91
CA SER A 120 -1.63 62.67 22.31
C SER A 120 -0.39 62.86 23.24
N THR A 121 0.86 62.89 22.77
CA THR A 121 1.36 63.60 21.56
C THR A 121 2.81 63.17 21.20
N THR A 122 3.21 63.36 19.93
CA THR A 122 4.59 63.60 19.41
C THR A 122 5.73 62.58 19.59
N ALA A 123 6.58 62.53 18.55
CA ALA A 123 7.99 62.13 18.60
C ALA A 123 8.86 63.29 18.09
N THR A 124 10.18 63.31 18.37
CA THR A 124 11.29 63.62 17.41
C THR A 124 12.69 63.69 18.05
N PHE A 125 13.69 63.21 17.30
CA PHE A 125 15.13 63.55 17.19
C PHE A 125 15.88 64.45 18.21
N SER A 126 17.15 64.07 18.48
CA SER A 126 18.34 64.88 18.08
C SER A 126 19.69 64.12 18.25
N THR A 127 20.77 64.69 17.68
CA THR A 127 22.16 64.16 17.56
C THR A 127 23.11 64.63 18.67
N PRO A 128 24.34 64.07 18.84
CA PRO A 128 25.55 64.74 18.26
C PRO A 128 26.75 63.82 17.89
N THR A 129 27.89 64.43 17.52
CA THR A 129 29.12 63.86 16.90
C THR A 129 30.36 63.77 17.83
N GLY A 130 31.41 63.02 17.44
CA GLY A 130 32.73 62.96 18.12
C GLY A 130 33.90 62.40 17.25
N VAL A 131 35.16 62.68 17.61
CA VAL A 131 36.43 62.53 16.81
C VAL A 131 37.61 62.28 17.81
N ILE A 132 38.84 61.75 17.56
CA ILE A 132 39.70 61.54 16.36
C ILE A 132 40.17 60.05 16.24
N THR A 133 41.42 59.54 16.05
CA THR A 133 42.83 60.02 16.04
C THR A 133 43.75 59.04 15.22
N ALA A 134 45.05 59.35 15.01
CA ALA A 134 46.08 58.49 14.37
C ALA A 134 47.10 57.94 15.41
N SER A 135 48.22 57.22 15.16
CA SER A 135 49.07 56.94 13.98
C SER A 135 50.05 55.74 14.25
N GLY A 136 50.87 55.28 13.28
CA GLY A 136 51.98 54.30 13.52
C GLY A 136 52.60 53.69 12.24
N ARG A 137 53.86 53.21 12.27
CA ARG A 137 54.60 52.72 11.07
C ARG A 137 55.73 51.71 11.38
N ALA A 138 55.96 50.75 10.46
CA ALA A 138 57.02 49.70 10.44
C ALA A 138 56.96 48.63 11.56
N GLY A 139 57.49 47.41 11.43
CA GLY A 139 58.01 46.69 10.23
C GLY A 139 58.95 45.52 10.61
N GLY A 140 58.89 44.36 9.92
CA GLY A 140 59.91 43.30 10.00
C GLY A 140 59.48 41.86 10.36
N ALA A 141 59.03 41.09 9.34
CA ALA A 141 59.25 39.65 9.03
C ALA A 141 59.38 38.50 10.09
N VAL A 142 58.96 37.28 9.67
CA VAL A 142 59.31 35.91 10.18
C VAL A 142 58.63 35.51 11.54
N THR A 143 57.92 34.39 11.75
CA THR A 143 57.43 33.24 10.93
C THR A 143 56.26 32.53 11.66
N SER A 144 55.28 31.94 10.94
CA SER A 144 54.42 30.85 11.46
C SER A 144 53.67 30.04 10.37
N LEU A 145 53.20 28.85 10.76
CA LEU A 145 52.37 27.84 10.08
C LEU A 145 51.02 27.70 10.86
N PRO A 146 50.00 26.89 10.50
CA PRO A 146 49.56 26.31 9.20
C PRO A 146 48.00 26.36 8.94
N VAL A 147 47.55 25.90 7.75
CA VAL A 147 46.35 25.05 7.46
C VAL A 147 44.89 25.44 7.90
N LEU A 148 43.98 25.41 6.90
CA LEU A 148 42.51 25.12 6.90
C LEU A 148 41.38 26.15 7.24
N GLN A 149 40.34 26.08 6.38
CA GLN A 149 38.87 26.15 6.63
C GLN A 149 38.05 27.48 6.57
N ARG A 150 36.80 27.33 6.09
CA ARG A 150 35.56 28.17 6.30
C ARG A 150 35.44 29.50 5.57
N ASP A 151 34.24 30.05 5.32
CA ASP A 151 32.85 29.52 5.24
C ASP A 151 32.01 30.50 4.39
N SER A 152 30.88 30.06 3.81
CA SER A 152 29.89 30.95 3.15
C SER A 152 28.54 30.89 3.86
N MET A 153 28.16 31.95 4.57
CA MET A 153 26.96 31.99 5.41
C MET A 153 25.65 32.08 4.62
N MET A 154 24.64 31.31 5.03
CA MET A 154 23.25 31.77 4.99
C MET A 154 22.99 32.69 6.19
N ALA A 155 22.26 33.79 5.98
CA ALA A 155 21.84 34.68 7.05
C ALA A 155 20.49 34.22 7.63
N ALA A 156 20.51 33.70 8.86
CA ALA A 156 19.31 33.47 9.67
C ALA A 156 19.39 34.35 10.92
N GLN A 157 18.34 35.15 11.18
CA GLN A 157 18.30 36.03 12.35
C GLN A 157 17.59 35.32 13.51
N VAL A 158 18.38 34.91 14.51
CA VAL A 158 17.87 34.39 15.79
C VAL A 158 17.63 35.58 16.72
N CYS A 159 16.45 35.65 17.34
CA CYS A 159 16.12 36.70 18.31
C CYS A 159 15.62 36.07 19.62
N PHE A 160 16.21 36.49 20.74
CA PHE A 160 15.84 35.99 22.07
C PHE A 160 14.79 36.89 22.73
N ARG A 161 13.77 36.27 23.32
CA ARG A 161 12.80 36.94 24.20
C ARG A 161 12.37 35.99 25.32
N GLY A 162 13.17 35.95 26.38
CA GLY A 162 13.06 34.93 27.44
C GLY A 162 13.59 33.57 27.00
N ASN A 163 13.26 32.52 27.77
CA ASN A 163 13.87 31.18 27.67
C ASN A 163 13.33 30.30 26.52
N CYS A 164 12.83 30.88 25.44
CA CYS A 164 12.37 30.15 24.25
C CYS A 164 12.97 30.74 22.97
N LEU A 165 13.27 29.87 22.00
CA LEU A 165 13.91 30.20 20.73
C LEU A 165 12.88 30.23 19.60
N PHE A 166 12.97 31.21 18.71
CA PHE A 166 12.21 31.26 17.45
C PHE A 166 13.15 31.47 16.26
N LEU A 167 12.79 30.90 15.11
CA LEU A 167 13.46 31.07 13.82
C LEU A 167 12.44 31.54 12.77
N GLN A 168 12.81 32.51 11.95
CA GLN A 168 12.07 32.89 10.74
C GLN A 168 12.99 32.84 9.52
N VAL A 169 12.45 32.35 8.40
CA VAL A 169 13.13 32.27 7.10
C VAL A 169 12.21 32.90 6.07
N PHE A 170 12.72 33.87 5.30
CA PHE A 170 11.97 34.53 4.25
C PHE A 170 12.18 33.87 2.88
N SER A 171 11.10 33.68 2.15
CA SER A 171 11.11 33.37 0.71
C SER A 171 10.19 34.35 -0.02
N ARG A 172 10.63 34.90 -1.15
CA ARG A 172 9.82 35.81 -1.98
C ARG A 172 9.24 35.05 -3.18
N TYR A 173 7.92 34.98 -3.23
CA TYR A 173 7.20 34.58 -4.44
C TYR A 173 7.38 35.63 -5.56
N VAL A 174 7.46 35.14 -6.80
CA VAL A 174 7.19 35.94 -8.01
C VAL A 174 5.84 35.50 -8.55
N ARG A 175 4.93 36.46 -8.77
CA ARG A 175 3.67 36.24 -9.52
C ARG A 175 3.82 36.88 -10.90
N CYS A 176 3.58 36.12 -11.96
CA CYS A 176 3.30 36.71 -13.27
C CYS A 176 1.83 37.12 -13.34
N PHE A 177 1.58 38.34 -13.81
CA PHE A 177 0.28 38.79 -14.29
C PHE A 177 0.41 39.07 -15.78
N SER A 178 -0.43 38.45 -16.60
CA SER A 178 -0.63 38.85 -17.99
C SER A 178 -1.73 39.92 -18.04
N SER A 179 -1.48 40.99 -18.80
CA SER A 179 -2.52 41.94 -19.21
C SER A 179 -2.20 42.43 -20.61
N SER A 180 -3.24 42.61 -21.43
CA SER A 180 -3.14 42.87 -22.86
C SER A 180 -3.61 44.28 -23.19
N VAL A 181 -2.78 45.03 -23.91
CA VAL A 181 -3.13 46.30 -24.56
C VAL A 181 -2.47 46.32 -25.94
N SER A 182 -3.10 46.97 -26.91
CA SER A 182 -2.66 47.07 -28.31
C SER A 182 -2.73 48.53 -28.81
N VAL A 183 -2.56 48.72 -30.13
CA VAL A 183 -2.66 50.00 -30.89
C VAL A 183 -1.40 50.89 -30.85
N GLY A 184 -1.02 51.43 -32.02
CA GLY A 184 -0.09 52.56 -32.14
C GLY A 184 0.90 52.52 -33.32
N GLN A 185 0.44 52.79 -34.56
CA GLN A 185 1.35 53.21 -35.66
C GLN A 185 1.53 54.74 -35.64
N ILE A 186 2.67 55.24 -36.14
CA ILE A 186 2.80 56.49 -36.93
C ILE A 186 4.20 56.54 -37.59
N GLN A 187 4.40 57.38 -38.62
CA GLN A 187 5.47 57.29 -39.62
C GLN A 187 6.47 58.47 -39.60
N SER A 188 7.71 58.24 -40.05
CA SER A 188 8.61 59.11 -40.85
C SER A 188 10.02 58.45 -40.89
N ARG A 189 10.82 58.37 -41.96
CA ARG A 189 11.32 59.33 -43.00
C ARG A 189 12.12 60.51 -42.43
N SER A 190 13.31 60.89 -42.93
CA SER A 190 14.35 60.20 -43.72
C SER A 190 15.65 61.04 -43.65
N GLU A 191 16.80 60.44 -43.99
CA GLU A 191 18.04 61.09 -44.49
C GLU A 191 18.70 62.25 -43.70
N MET A 192 19.93 62.02 -43.18
CA MET A 192 21.13 62.81 -43.56
C MET A 192 22.44 62.24 -42.98
N ASP A 193 23.06 61.39 -43.80
CA ASP A 193 24.46 61.37 -44.27
C ASP A 193 25.71 61.86 -43.49
N LEU A 194 26.84 61.28 -43.95
CA LEU A 194 28.28 61.64 -43.82
C LEU A 194 29.13 61.36 -42.55
N HIS A 195 30.34 60.86 -42.88
CA HIS A 195 31.59 60.61 -42.13
C HIS A 195 31.97 61.60 -41.01
N THR A 196 32.74 61.26 -39.96
CA THR A 196 34.07 60.58 -39.97
C THR A 196 34.43 60.10 -38.55
N PRO A 197 35.16 58.97 -38.34
CA PRO A 197 35.44 58.47 -36.99
C PRO A 197 36.67 59.11 -36.30
N PRO A 198 36.57 59.39 -34.98
CA PRO A 198 37.71 59.40 -34.08
C PRO A 198 37.53 58.45 -32.87
N HIS A 199 38.64 58.02 -32.26
CA HIS A 199 38.65 57.06 -31.16
C HIS A 199 38.00 57.62 -29.87
N THR A 200 36.93 56.97 -29.39
CA THR A 200 36.52 57.07 -27.98
C THR A 200 36.84 55.76 -27.26
N HIS A 201 37.54 55.88 -26.13
CA HIS A 201 38.03 54.75 -25.33
C HIS A 201 36.99 53.64 -25.14
N THR A 202 37.35 52.41 -25.54
CA THR A 202 36.65 51.22 -25.08
C THR A 202 36.85 51.11 -23.59
N HIS A 203 35.87 51.55 -22.80
CA HIS A 203 35.79 51.22 -21.38
C HIS A 203 35.72 49.71 -21.26
N THR A 204 36.87 49.09 -20.95
CA THR A 204 36.96 47.69 -20.56
C THR A 204 36.28 47.57 -19.20
N HIS A 205 34.96 47.44 -19.19
CA HIS A 205 34.26 46.83 -18.07
C HIS A 205 35.01 45.52 -17.76
N PRO A 206 35.57 45.35 -16.55
CA PRO A 206 36.27 44.12 -16.23
C PRO A 206 35.28 42.98 -16.39
N LEU A 207 35.63 41.99 -17.22
CA LEU A 207 34.79 40.83 -17.49
C LEU A 207 34.45 40.18 -16.15
N ILE A 208 33.19 40.36 -15.71
CA ILE A 208 32.74 39.88 -14.41
C ILE A 208 32.97 38.38 -14.40
N PRO A 209 33.65 37.81 -13.38
CA PRO A 209 33.73 36.37 -13.22
C PRO A 209 32.33 35.75 -13.31
N PHE A 210 32.21 34.63 -14.03
CA PHE A 210 30.93 33.99 -14.38
C PHE A 210 30.04 34.68 -15.45
N SER A 211 30.48 35.77 -16.10
CA SER A 211 29.75 36.39 -17.24
C SER A 211 29.48 35.46 -18.44
N ARG A 212 30.14 34.29 -18.49
CA ARG A 212 29.80 33.13 -19.33
C ARG A 212 30.02 31.83 -18.55
N SER A 213 29.17 31.52 -17.56
CA SER A 213 29.22 30.24 -16.84
C SER A 213 28.86 29.06 -17.77
N THR A 214 29.88 28.42 -18.35
CA THR A 214 29.74 27.31 -19.30
C THR A 214 29.34 26.01 -18.60
N ILE A 215 28.08 25.61 -18.73
CA ILE A 215 27.52 24.38 -18.10
C ILE A 215 27.89 23.06 -18.82
N GLY A 216 28.74 23.12 -19.84
CA GLY A 216 29.05 21.99 -20.72
C GLY A 216 27.98 21.75 -21.80
N THR A 217 28.12 20.65 -22.54
CA THR A 217 27.22 20.26 -23.64
C THR A 217 26.53 18.91 -23.42
N PHE A 218 27.00 18.11 -22.45
CA PHE A 218 26.43 16.80 -22.15
C PHE A 218 25.22 16.91 -21.23
N PHE A 219 24.10 16.33 -21.66
CA PHE A 219 22.93 16.08 -20.84
C PHE A 219 22.59 14.59 -20.94
N GLN A 220 22.27 13.94 -19.81
CA GLN A 220 21.91 12.52 -19.80
C GLN A 220 20.52 12.34 -20.40
N GLU A 221 20.40 11.49 -21.43
CA GLU A 221 19.09 11.11 -21.96
C GLU A 221 18.29 10.33 -20.89
N ARG A 222 17.02 10.70 -20.74
CA ARG A 222 16.07 10.08 -19.80
C ARG A 222 15.68 8.65 -20.21
N PRO A 223 15.32 7.77 -19.26
CA PRO A 223 14.64 6.53 -19.61
C PRO A 223 13.30 6.84 -20.31
N VAL A 224 12.89 5.98 -21.24
CA VAL A 224 11.57 6.06 -21.90
C VAL A 224 10.74 4.84 -21.53
N LEU A 225 9.59 5.06 -20.88
CA LEU A 225 8.58 4.02 -20.74
C LEU A 225 8.01 3.70 -22.13
N ARG A 226 7.99 2.41 -22.47
CA ARG A 226 7.36 1.87 -23.68
C ARG A 226 6.15 1.04 -23.27
N ASN A 227 5.27 0.73 -24.23
CA ASN A 227 4.03 -0.03 -23.98
C ASN A 227 4.31 -1.27 -23.11
N PRO A 228 3.85 -1.30 -21.85
CA PRO A 228 4.28 -2.30 -20.86
C PRO A 228 3.76 -3.69 -21.17
N PHE A 229 2.70 -3.83 -21.97
CA PHE A 229 2.23 -5.12 -22.46
C PHE A 229 3.20 -5.69 -23.49
N THR A 230 3.52 -4.92 -24.54
CA THR A 230 4.46 -5.37 -25.59
C THR A 230 5.84 -5.72 -25.03
N HIS A 231 6.30 -4.97 -24.03
CA HIS A 231 7.59 -5.10 -23.36
C HIS A 231 7.56 -5.96 -22.08
N ASP A 232 6.49 -6.75 -21.85
CA ASP A 232 6.52 -7.87 -20.91
C ASP A 232 6.33 -9.20 -21.66
N ALA A 233 7.45 -9.86 -21.93
CA ALA A 233 7.49 -11.15 -22.63
C ALA A 233 6.87 -12.29 -21.81
N LEU A 234 6.90 -12.24 -20.48
CA LEU A 234 6.35 -13.28 -19.62
C LEU A 234 4.82 -13.18 -19.56
N LEU A 235 4.27 -11.97 -19.40
CA LEU A 235 2.82 -11.74 -19.50
C LEU A 235 2.27 -12.22 -20.84
N ARG A 236 2.94 -11.84 -21.95
CA ARG A 236 2.54 -12.27 -23.30
C ARG A 236 2.73 -13.78 -23.53
N GLY A 237 3.74 -14.41 -22.94
CA GLY A 237 3.96 -15.85 -22.98
C GLY A 237 2.88 -16.63 -22.22
N TYR A 238 2.62 -16.24 -20.97
CA TYR A 238 1.57 -16.82 -20.13
C TYR A 238 0.19 -16.69 -20.78
N LEU A 239 -0.19 -15.50 -21.24
CA LEU A 239 -1.48 -15.30 -21.90
C LEU A 239 -1.58 -16.07 -23.23
N ARG A 240 -0.49 -16.26 -23.99
CA ARG A 240 -0.50 -17.13 -25.17
C ARG A 240 -0.72 -18.61 -24.81
N ARG A 241 -0.16 -19.08 -23.69
CA ARG A 241 -0.34 -20.46 -23.21
C ARG A 241 -1.76 -20.72 -22.69
N HIS A 242 -2.36 -19.77 -21.98
CA HIS A 242 -3.58 -19.99 -21.20
C HIS A 242 -4.83 -19.27 -21.71
N LEU A 243 -4.69 -18.17 -22.45
CA LEU A 243 -5.80 -17.34 -22.96
C LEU A 243 -5.47 -16.78 -24.36
N PRO A 244 -5.29 -17.64 -25.40
CA PRO A 244 -4.81 -17.27 -26.75
C PRO A 244 -5.83 -16.47 -27.60
N LEU A 245 -6.74 -15.73 -26.98
CA LEU A 245 -7.77 -14.95 -27.67
C LEU A 245 -7.14 -13.67 -28.27
N GLN A 246 -7.22 -13.53 -29.60
CA GLN A 246 -6.67 -12.37 -30.32
C GLN A 246 -7.27 -11.04 -29.84
N GLU A 247 -8.56 -11.04 -29.48
CA GLU A 247 -9.26 -9.90 -28.91
C GLU A 247 -8.62 -9.44 -27.59
N VAL A 248 -8.35 -10.35 -26.65
CA VAL A 248 -7.67 -10.04 -25.38
C VAL A 248 -6.26 -9.51 -25.62
N GLN A 249 -5.52 -10.08 -26.58
CA GLN A 249 -4.18 -9.58 -26.95
C GLN A 249 -4.25 -8.16 -27.53
N LYS A 250 -5.29 -7.84 -28.31
CA LYS A 250 -5.53 -6.50 -28.87
C LYS A 250 -5.92 -5.49 -27.78
N GLU A 251 -6.87 -5.83 -26.92
CA GLU A 251 -7.32 -4.95 -25.83
C GLU A 251 -6.18 -4.60 -24.86
N LEU A 252 -5.31 -5.57 -24.54
CA LEU A 252 -4.14 -5.34 -23.69
C LEU A 252 -3.02 -4.55 -24.41
N LEU A 253 -2.91 -4.67 -25.74
CA LEU A 253 -2.03 -3.84 -26.56
C LEU A 253 -2.49 -2.37 -26.55
N GLU A 254 -3.77 -2.13 -26.86
CA GLU A 254 -4.38 -0.80 -26.91
C GLU A 254 -4.39 -0.13 -25.52
N PHE A 255 -4.71 -0.87 -24.47
CA PHE A 255 -4.58 -0.38 -23.10
C PHE A 255 -3.12 -0.11 -22.71
N GLY A 256 -2.18 -0.94 -23.18
CA GLY A 256 -0.74 -0.70 -23.00
C GLY A 256 -0.23 0.58 -23.67
N GLU A 257 -0.78 0.96 -24.83
CA GLU A 257 -0.51 2.28 -25.43
C GLU A 257 -1.13 3.40 -24.59
N ARG A 258 -2.37 3.22 -24.11
CA ARG A 258 -3.03 4.21 -23.25
C ARG A 258 -2.27 4.46 -21.94
N VAL A 259 -1.65 3.42 -21.38
CA VAL A 259 -0.81 3.54 -20.18
C VAL A 259 0.34 4.53 -20.40
N VAL A 260 1.02 4.48 -21.55
CA VAL A 260 2.15 5.36 -21.86
C VAL A 260 1.72 6.74 -22.33
N ASN A 261 0.66 6.82 -23.15
CA ASN A 261 0.27 8.06 -23.83
C ASN A 261 -0.71 8.94 -23.03
N GLU A 262 -1.36 8.42 -21.99
CA GLU A 262 -2.26 9.18 -21.11
C GLU A 262 -1.97 8.93 -19.62
N ILE A 263 -1.92 7.68 -19.17
CA ILE A 263 -2.05 7.36 -17.72
C ILE A 263 -0.78 7.71 -16.91
N ASP A 264 0.42 7.47 -17.45
CA ASP A 264 1.68 7.70 -16.72
C ASP A 264 1.86 9.18 -16.30
N ASP A 265 1.48 10.11 -17.17
CA ASP A 265 1.52 11.55 -16.88
C ASP A 265 0.45 11.94 -15.85
N LEU A 266 -0.78 11.40 -15.95
CA LEU A 266 -1.82 11.62 -14.95
C LEU A 266 -1.39 11.15 -13.55
N GLY A 267 -0.78 9.97 -13.44
CA GLY A 267 -0.21 9.49 -12.18
C GLY A 267 0.90 10.37 -11.63
N ARG A 268 1.73 10.94 -12.52
CA ARG A 268 2.77 11.91 -12.15
C ARG A 268 2.19 13.23 -11.67
N GLN A 269 1.15 13.75 -12.34
CA GLN A 269 0.41 14.94 -11.91
C GLN A 269 -0.19 14.75 -10.51
N CYS A 270 -0.74 13.57 -10.20
CA CYS A 270 -1.28 13.26 -8.87
C CYS A 270 -0.21 13.26 -7.75
N GLU A 271 1.01 12.80 -8.03
CA GLU A 271 2.12 12.82 -7.05
C GLU A 271 2.71 14.22 -6.83
N GLN A 272 2.62 15.08 -7.86
CA GLN A 272 2.99 16.50 -7.78
C GLN A 272 1.90 17.35 -7.12
N ASN A 273 0.62 16.96 -7.25
CA ASN A 273 -0.54 17.69 -6.75
C ASN A 273 -1.34 16.82 -5.74
N PRO A 274 -0.76 16.50 -4.56
CA PRO A 274 -1.44 15.72 -3.54
C PRO A 274 -2.69 16.44 -2.99
N PRO A 275 -3.68 15.69 -2.49
CA PRO A 275 -4.97 16.23 -2.08
C PRO A 275 -4.86 17.06 -0.81
N ARG A 276 -5.73 18.07 -0.70
CA ARG A 276 -5.79 19.00 0.43
C ARG A 276 -7.19 18.98 1.06
N LEU A 277 -7.25 19.04 2.38
CA LEU A 277 -8.52 19.21 3.10
C LEU A 277 -8.83 20.68 3.30
N GLN A 278 -10.07 21.08 3.02
CA GLN A 278 -10.68 22.33 3.45
C GLN A 278 -11.76 22.00 4.49
N PRO A 279 -11.47 22.08 5.81
CA PRO A 279 -12.47 21.76 6.84
C PRO A 279 -13.57 22.82 6.93
N TYR A 280 -13.26 24.09 6.62
CA TYR A 280 -14.17 25.23 6.73
C TYR A 280 -14.25 26.08 5.45
N ASP A 281 -15.40 26.68 5.18
CA ASP A 281 -15.55 27.73 4.18
C ASP A 281 -15.03 29.09 4.68
N ALA A 282 -15.03 30.10 3.80
CA ALA A 282 -14.57 31.46 4.13
C ALA A 282 -15.48 32.21 5.12
N TRP A 283 -16.60 31.61 5.53
CA TRP A 283 -17.60 32.19 6.43
C TRP A 283 -17.72 31.39 7.75
N GLY A 284 -16.78 30.47 8.01
CA GLY A 284 -16.70 29.70 9.25
C GLY A 284 -17.62 28.48 9.31
N ARG A 285 -18.29 28.09 8.22
CA ARG A 285 -19.10 26.87 8.16
C ARG A 285 -18.20 25.67 7.93
N ARG A 286 -18.44 24.57 8.65
CA ARG A 286 -17.72 23.31 8.46
C ARG A 286 -18.23 22.62 7.18
N VAL A 287 -17.32 22.19 6.30
CA VAL A 287 -17.63 21.71 4.93
C VAL A 287 -16.83 20.49 4.48
N ASP A 288 -15.74 20.14 5.16
CA ASP A 288 -14.94 18.90 4.95
C ASP A 288 -14.61 18.55 3.50
N ARG A 289 -14.34 19.56 2.67
CA ARG A 289 -14.08 19.38 1.25
C ARG A 289 -12.68 18.84 1.04
N ILE A 290 -12.57 17.61 0.56
CA ILE A 290 -11.33 17.08 -0.02
C ILE A 290 -11.16 17.69 -1.42
N ILE A 291 -10.01 18.30 -1.67
CA ILE A 291 -9.62 18.90 -2.94
C ILE A 291 -8.53 18.03 -3.56
N THR A 292 -8.92 17.16 -4.49
CA THR A 292 -8.04 16.39 -5.38
C THR A 292 -7.66 17.23 -6.62
N CYS A 293 -6.75 16.71 -7.46
CA CYS A 293 -6.41 17.29 -8.76
C CYS A 293 -7.22 16.64 -9.89
N GLU A 294 -7.38 17.34 -11.02
CA GLU A 294 -8.18 16.87 -12.16
C GLU A 294 -7.69 15.52 -12.72
N ALA A 295 -6.39 15.25 -12.64
CA ALA A 295 -5.80 13.98 -13.03
C ALA A 295 -6.33 12.79 -12.21
N TRP A 296 -6.60 12.98 -10.91
CA TRP A 296 -7.19 11.95 -10.04
C TRP A 296 -8.65 11.64 -10.45
N THR A 297 -9.43 12.68 -10.79
CA THR A 297 -10.77 12.50 -11.35
C THR A 297 -10.74 11.83 -12.72
N ARG A 298 -9.77 12.18 -13.59
CA ARG A 298 -9.57 11.50 -14.87
C ARG A 298 -9.23 10.01 -14.68
N LEU A 299 -8.41 9.65 -13.69
CA LEU A 299 -8.12 8.26 -13.35
C LEU A 299 -9.36 7.48 -12.88
N LYS A 300 -10.30 8.10 -12.15
CA LYS A 300 -11.63 7.51 -11.87
C LYS A 300 -12.38 7.16 -13.16
N HIS A 301 -12.45 8.12 -14.09
CA HIS A 301 -13.16 7.94 -15.37
C HIS A 301 -12.50 6.87 -16.26
N ILE A 302 -11.17 6.88 -16.39
CA ILE A 302 -10.41 5.85 -17.12
C ILE A 302 -10.69 4.46 -16.53
N SER A 303 -10.70 4.33 -15.20
CA SER A 303 -10.94 3.06 -14.53
C SER A 303 -12.30 2.45 -14.84
N ALA A 304 -13.33 3.29 -15.00
CA ALA A 304 -14.65 2.90 -15.46
C ALA A 304 -14.63 2.47 -16.93
N GLN A 305 -14.20 3.35 -17.84
CA GLN A 305 -14.12 3.11 -19.29
C GLN A 305 -13.42 1.77 -19.61
N GLU A 306 -12.27 1.54 -18.97
CA GLU A 306 -11.43 0.37 -19.17
C GLU A 306 -11.97 -0.90 -18.47
N GLY A 307 -12.93 -0.74 -17.56
CA GLY A 307 -13.57 -1.82 -16.81
C GLY A 307 -12.64 -2.48 -15.79
N LEU A 308 -11.79 -1.71 -15.12
CA LEU A 308 -10.77 -2.24 -14.19
C LEU A 308 -11.37 -2.94 -12.95
N VAL A 309 -12.65 -2.71 -12.67
CA VAL A 309 -13.48 -3.53 -11.78
C VAL A 309 -14.48 -4.37 -12.59
N ALA A 310 -15.22 -3.74 -13.50
CA ALA A 310 -16.27 -4.36 -14.32
C ALA A 310 -15.89 -5.73 -14.92
N ALA A 311 -14.68 -5.84 -15.49
CA ALA A 311 -14.21 -7.04 -16.18
C ALA A 311 -14.15 -8.31 -15.30
N GLY A 312 -14.08 -8.17 -13.97
CA GLY A 312 -14.19 -9.31 -13.05
C GLY A 312 -15.62 -9.87 -12.96
N TYR A 313 -16.62 -9.00 -13.01
CA TYR A 313 -18.04 -9.34 -12.77
C TYR A 313 -18.82 -9.62 -14.05
N GLU A 314 -18.41 -9.02 -15.18
CA GLU A 314 -18.92 -9.33 -16.52
C GLU A 314 -18.77 -10.81 -16.88
N ARG A 315 -17.80 -11.51 -16.28
CA ARG A 315 -17.52 -12.95 -16.46
C ARG A 315 -17.41 -13.41 -17.94
N ARG A 316 -17.12 -12.48 -18.86
CA ARG A 316 -17.07 -12.68 -20.32
C ARG A 316 -16.14 -13.83 -20.76
N LEU A 317 -15.11 -14.11 -19.97
CA LEU A 317 -14.10 -15.13 -20.21
C LEU A 317 -14.19 -16.29 -19.21
N GLY A 318 -15.33 -16.45 -18.54
CA GLY A 318 -15.54 -17.40 -17.45
C GLY A 318 -14.51 -17.22 -16.33
N GLU A 319 -13.87 -18.31 -15.92
CA GLU A 319 -12.81 -18.33 -14.91
C GLU A 319 -11.60 -17.44 -15.27
N TRP A 320 -11.34 -17.17 -16.54
CA TRP A 320 -10.22 -16.33 -16.99
C TRP A 320 -10.50 -14.83 -16.86
N SER A 321 -11.72 -14.42 -16.50
CA SER A 321 -12.10 -13.01 -16.40
C SER A 321 -11.28 -12.25 -15.35
N ARG A 322 -10.95 -12.90 -14.23
CA ARG A 322 -10.03 -12.33 -13.22
C ARG A 322 -8.58 -12.29 -13.68
N VAL A 323 -8.10 -13.28 -14.44
CA VAL A 323 -6.76 -13.26 -15.04
C VAL A 323 -6.63 -12.07 -16.01
N TYR A 324 -7.66 -11.81 -16.82
CA TYR A 324 -7.73 -10.64 -17.71
C TYR A 324 -7.80 -9.31 -16.93
N GLN A 325 -8.72 -9.16 -15.97
CA GLN A 325 -8.86 -7.95 -15.15
C GLN A 325 -7.55 -7.62 -14.42
N MET A 326 -6.94 -8.61 -13.77
CA MET A 326 -5.69 -8.44 -13.03
C MET A 326 -4.49 -8.20 -13.97
N SER A 327 -4.54 -8.66 -15.22
CA SER A 327 -3.56 -8.28 -16.25
C SER A 327 -3.68 -6.80 -16.63
N LYS A 328 -4.90 -6.22 -16.72
CA LYS A 328 -5.05 -4.76 -16.90
C LYS A 328 -4.54 -4.02 -15.67
N LEU A 329 -4.91 -4.44 -14.46
CA LEU A 329 -4.44 -3.81 -13.22
C LEU A 329 -2.91 -3.87 -13.05
N TYR A 330 -2.26 -4.94 -13.50
CA TYR A 330 -0.80 -5.08 -13.53
C TYR A 330 -0.12 -4.04 -14.45
N LEU A 331 -0.69 -3.80 -15.64
CA LEU A 331 -0.18 -2.77 -16.57
C LEU A 331 -0.46 -1.35 -16.04
N TYR A 332 -1.60 -1.15 -15.38
CA TYR A 332 -2.08 0.13 -14.85
C TYR A 332 -1.31 0.60 -13.60
N ALA A 333 -1.11 -0.29 -12.62
CA ALA A 333 -0.73 0.08 -11.26
C ALA A 333 0.46 1.06 -11.11
N PRO A 334 1.59 0.91 -11.84
CA PRO A 334 2.74 1.79 -11.65
C PRO A 334 2.60 3.17 -12.31
N SER A 335 1.61 3.32 -13.20
CA SER A 335 1.20 4.60 -13.81
C SER A 335 -0.01 5.22 -13.13
N ALA A 336 -0.78 4.45 -12.37
CA ALA A 336 -2.10 4.84 -11.88
C ALA A 336 -2.11 5.92 -10.77
N GLY A 337 -0.96 6.47 -10.37
CA GLY A 337 -0.87 7.39 -9.23
C GLY A 337 -1.51 6.81 -7.95
N LEU A 338 -1.39 5.50 -7.73
CA LEU A 338 -2.02 4.75 -6.63
C LEU A 338 -3.57 4.74 -6.61
N TYR A 339 -4.23 5.12 -7.71
CA TYR A 339 -5.68 4.95 -7.90
C TYR A 339 -6.13 3.47 -7.85
N THR A 340 -5.19 2.52 -7.95
CA THR A 340 -5.47 1.09 -7.69
C THR A 340 -5.96 0.79 -6.28
N CYS A 341 -5.68 1.64 -5.27
CA CYS A 341 -6.23 1.43 -3.92
C CYS A 341 -7.76 1.65 -3.87
N PRO A 342 -8.32 2.76 -4.38
CA PRO A 342 -9.75 2.88 -4.66
C PRO A 342 -10.33 1.65 -5.39
N LEU A 343 -9.67 1.17 -6.45
CA LEU A 343 -10.18 0.03 -7.24
C LEU A 343 -10.19 -1.29 -6.44
N ALA A 344 -9.15 -1.56 -5.64
CA ALA A 344 -9.08 -2.74 -4.79
C ALA A 344 -10.23 -2.80 -3.77
N MET A 345 -10.56 -1.65 -3.17
CA MET A 345 -11.68 -1.54 -2.23
C MET A 345 -13.05 -1.55 -2.94
N THR A 346 -13.13 -1.00 -4.15
CA THR A 346 -14.34 -1.02 -5.00
C THR A 346 -14.69 -2.45 -5.42
N ASP A 347 -13.70 -3.19 -5.91
CA ASP A 347 -13.79 -4.61 -6.27
C ASP A 347 -14.09 -5.48 -5.04
N GLY A 348 -13.37 -5.27 -3.94
CA GLY A 348 -13.63 -5.94 -2.66
C GLY A 348 -15.05 -5.70 -2.12
N ALA A 349 -15.59 -4.49 -2.24
CA ALA A 349 -16.95 -4.17 -1.82
C ALA A 349 -18.01 -4.80 -2.73
N ALA A 350 -17.82 -4.72 -4.06
CA ALA A 350 -18.66 -5.42 -5.03
C ALA A 350 -18.69 -6.93 -4.76
N LYS A 351 -17.56 -7.54 -4.40
CA LYS A 351 -17.51 -8.97 -4.05
C LYS A 351 -18.29 -9.29 -2.78
N VAL A 352 -18.17 -8.48 -1.74
CA VAL A 352 -18.90 -8.71 -0.49
C VAL A 352 -20.40 -8.56 -0.70
N ILE A 353 -20.84 -7.57 -1.49
CA ILE A 353 -22.25 -7.40 -1.86
C ILE A 353 -22.77 -8.62 -2.64
N GLU A 354 -22.05 -9.06 -3.68
CA GLU A 354 -22.41 -10.27 -4.46
C GLU A 354 -22.51 -11.51 -3.57
N SER A 355 -21.56 -11.68 -2.63
CA SER A 355 -21.48 -12.84 -1.74
C SER A 355 -22.61 -12.92 -0.71
N LEU A 356 -23.32 -11.81 -0.46
CA LEU A 356 -24.33 -11.70 0.61
C LEU A 356 -25.77 -11.58 0.07
N GLY A 357 -25.95 -11.31 -1.23
CA GLY A 357 -27.27 -11.29 -1.89
C GLY A 357 -28.25 -10.22 -1.38
N MET A 358 -27.76 -9.23 -0.62
CA MET A 358 -28.58 -8.20 0.03
C MET A 358 -28.98 -7.06 -0.92
N PRO A 359 -30.07 -6.32 -0.65
CA PRO A 359 -30.77 -5.46 -1.63
C PRO A 359 -30.06 -4.14 -2.00
N VAL A 360 -28.73 -4.05 -1.87
CA VAL A 360 -27.91 -2.92 -2.37
C VAL A 360 -27.50 -3.13 -3.84
N ARG A 361 -28.45 -3.61 -4.67
CA ARG A 361 -28.24 -3.96 -6.08
C ARG A 361 -27.74 -2.77 -6.89
N GLU A 362 -28.30 -1.58 -6.69
CA GLU A 362 -27.85 -0.36 -7.36
C GLU A 362 -26.38 -0.03 -7.02
N VAL A 363 -25.96 -0.26 -5.77
CA VAL A 363 -24.56 -0.06 -5.36
C VAL A 363 -23.65 -1.04 -6.11
N PHE A 364 -24.03 -2.32 -6.23
CA PHE A 364 -23.28 -3.28 -7.04
C PHE A 364 -23.19 -2.85 -8.51
N GLU A 365 -24.30 -2.44 -9.12
CA GLU A 365 -24.34 -1.97 -10.51
C GLU A 365 -23.50 -0.69 -10.72
N ARG A 366 -23.45 0.23 -9.75
CA ARG A 366 -22.59 1.43 -9.79
C ARG A 366 -21.10 1.13 -9.53
N LEU A 367 -20.76 0.17 -8.67
CA LEU A 367 -19.37 -0.27 -8.43
C LEU A 367 -18.79 -1.09 -9.61
N THR A 368 -19.64 -1.67 -10.46
CA THR A 368 -19.24 -2.60 -11.54
C THR A 368 -19.52 -2.09 -12.96
N THR A 369 -20.06 -0.87 -13.11
CA THR A 369 -20.32 -0.29 -14.44
C THR A 369 -19.07 0.22 -15.16
N ARG A 370 -19.13 0.28 -16.49
CA ARG A 370 -18.16 0.99 -17.34
C ARG A 370 -18.52 2.46 -17.62
N ASP A 371 -19.73 2.88 -17.24
CA ASP A 371 -20.18 4.26 -17.45
C ASP A 371 -19.51 5.20 -16.43
N GLU A 372 -18.53 5.97 -16.90
CA GLU A 372 -17.76 6.93 -16.09
C GLU A 372 -18.64 7.92 -15.30
N LYS A 373 -19.88 8.18 -15.74
CA LYS A 373 -20.83 9.12 -15.11
C LYS A 373 -21.67 8.46 -14.01
N LYS A 374 -21.61 7.14 -13.89
CA LYS A 374 -22.31 6.32 -12.88
C LYS A 374 -21.36 5.51 -11.99
N PHE A 375 -20.08 5.41 -12.37
CA PHE A 375 -19.08 4.61 -11.68
C PHE A 375 -18.81 5.14 -10.26
N TRP A 376 -19.13 4.31 -9.28
CA TRP A 376 -18.84 4.54 -7.88
C TRP A 376 -17.59 3.78 -7.44
N THR A 377 -16.91 4.32 -6.44
CA THR A 377 -15.81 3.69 -5.73
C THR A 377 -16.18 3.47 -4.25
N SER A 378 -15.51 2.52 -3.60
CA SER A 378 -15.71 2.22 -2.18
C SER A 378 -14.47 2.48 -1.33
N GLY A 379 -14.68 3.00 -0.12
CA GLY A 379 -13.73 2.92 0.99
C GLY A 379 -13.83 1.61 1.79
N GLN A 380 -12.86 1.38 2.67
CA GLN A 380 -12.79 0.25 3.61
C GLN A 380 -12.36 0.76 5.01
N TRP A 381 -13.33 1.11 5.87
CA TRP A 381 -13.07 1.84 7.12
C TRP A 381 -12.95 0.91 8.34
N MET A 382 -11.95 0.04 8.29
CA MET A 382 -11.70 -1.03 9.27
C MET A 382 -10.84 -0.60 10.47
N THR A 383 -9.85 0.27 10.25
CA THR A 383 -8.78 0.53 11.24
C THR A 383 -9.19 1.64 12.20
N GLU A 384 -9.11 1.35 13.49
CA GLU A 384 -9.35 2.30 14.59
C GLU A 384 -8.10 2.44 15.48
N ARG A 385 -8.13 3.34 16.46
CA ARG A 385 -6.94 3.73 17.24
C ARG A 385 -6.33 2.57 18.03
N LYS A 386 -7.15 1.62 18.50
CA LYS A 386 -6.71 0.40 19.19
C LYS A 386 -6.07 -0.64 18.26
N GLY A 387 -6.32 -0.59 16.95
CA GLY A 387 -5.66 -1.47 15.99
C GLY A 387 -6.41 -1.66 14.66
N GLY A 388 -5.64 -2.03 13.63
CA GLY A 388 -6.16 -2.50 12.33
C GLY A 388 -5.96 -3.99 12.07
N SER A 389 -5.01 -4.65 12.75
CA SER A 389 -4.77 -6.10 12.61
C SER A 389 -5.69 -6.97 13.47
N ASP A 390 -6.16 -6.41 14.60
CA ASP A 390 -7.22 -6.99 15.43
C ASP A 390 -8.43 -6.05 15.42
N VAL A 391 -9.23 -6.13 14.35
CA VAL A 391 -10.49 -5.39 14.25
C VAL A 391 -11.54 -5.91 15.25
N ALA A 392 -11.41 -7.16 15.73
CA ALA A 392 -12.37 -7.79 16.62
C ALA A 392 -12.37 -7.16 18.02
N ASN A 393 -11.20 -6.81 18.54
CA ASN A 393 -11.05 -6.05 19.79
C ASN A 393 -10.81 -4.55 19.55
N GLY A 394 -10.24 -4.17 18.40
CA GLY A 394 -9.89 -2.80 18.06
C GLY A 394 -11.05 -1.89 17.66
N THR A 395 -12.18 -2.44 17.20
CA THR A 395 -13.39 -1.65 16.87
C THR A 395 -14.02 -1.08 18.14
N GLU A 396 -14.06 0.25 18.25
CA GLU A 396 -14.77 1.03 19.28
C GLU A 396 -16.04 1.69 18.73
N THR A 397 -16.14 1.90 17.41
CA THR A 397 -17.33 2.47 16.75
C THR A 397 -18.61 1.70 17.12
N VAL A 398 -19.64 2.43 17.55
CA VAL A 398 -20.97 1.92 17.89
C VAL A 398 -22.00 2.21 16.79
N ALA A 399 -23.07 1.42 16.74
CA ALA A 399 -24.16 1.52 15.79
C ALA A 399 -25.50 1.49 16.52
N HIS A 400 -26.17 2.64 16.62
CA HIS A 400 -27.51 2.74 17.20
C HIS A 400 -28.57 2.41 16.13
N PRO A 401 -29.50 1.47 16.39
CA PRO A 401 -30.58 1.16 15.44
C PRO A 401 -31.56 2.34 15.30
N GLN A 402 -32.27 2.39 14.18
CA GLN A 402 -33.28 3.42 13.86
C GLN A 402 -34.61 2.76 13.48
N GLU A 403 -35.70 3.51 13.56
CA GLU A 403 -37.06 3.04 13.22
C GLU A 403 -37.20 2.66 11.74
N ASP A 404 -36.44 3.30 10.84
CA ASP A 404 -36.40 2.97 9.40
C ASP A 404 -35.52 1.75 9.06
N GLY A 405 -35.06 1.01 10.07
CA GLY A 405 -34.16 -0.14 9.92
C GLY A 405 -32.70 0.22 9.64
N SER A 406 -32.38 1.50 9.40
CA SER A 406 -31.01 1.98 9.29
C SER A 406 -30.32 2.06 10.65
N TYR A 407 -29.06 2.46 10.64
CA TYR A 407 -28.25 2.69 11.82
C TYR A 407 -27.65 4.11 11.81
N ARG A 408 -27.30 4.61 13.00
CA ARG A 408 -26.43 5.77 13.19
C ARG A 408 -25.10 5.30 13.78
N LEU A 409 -24.01 5.57 13.07
CA LEU A 409 -22.66 5.21 13.49
C LEU A 409 -22.00 6.38 14.24
N HIS A 410 -21.42 6.08 15.40
CA HIS A 410 -20.62 7.03 16.19
C HIS A 410 -19.29 6.36 16.58
N GLY A 411 -18.16 7.01 16.33
CA GLY A 411 -16.84 6.39 16.54
C GLY A 411 -15.69 7.11 15.83
N PHE A 412 -14.48 6.55 15.86
CA PHE A 412 -13.29 7.19 15.27
C PHE A 412 -12.51 6.23 14.35
N LYS A 413 -12.57 6.47 13.05
CA LYS A 413 -11.83 5.71 12.04
C LYS A 413 -10.44 6.31 11.84
N TRP A 414 -9.43 5.54 12.23
CA TRP A 414 -8.05 6.01 12.37
C TRP A 414 -7.26 5.96 11.06
N PHE A 415 -7.59 5.05 10.14
CA PHE A 415 -7.09 5.09 8.76
C PHE A 415 -8.22 4.76 7.80
N THR A 416 -8.51 5.70 6.91
CA THR A 416 -9.53 5.59 5.87
C THR A 416 -8.92 6.02 4.54
N SER A 417 -8.76 5.08 3.60
CA SER A 417 -8.24 5.34 2.26
C SER A 417 -9.38 5.62 1.27
N ALA A 418 -9.06 6.34 0.19
CA ALA A 418 -10.04 6.83 -0.79
C ALA A 418 -11.22 7.54 -0.09
N THR A 419 -10.92 8.58 0.68
CA THR A 419 -11.96 9.32 1.43
C THR A 419 -12.82 10.24 0.57
N ASP A 420 -12.49 10.34 -0.71
CA ASP A 420 -13.28 10.88 -1.81
C ASP A 420 -14.23 9.84 -2.46
N ALA A 421 -14.22 8.59 -2.00
CA ALA A 421 -15.10 7.53 -2.51
C ALA A 421 -16.59 7.84 -2.25
N ASP A 422 -17.45 7.27 -3.09
CA ASP A 422 -18.90 7.50 -3.07
C ASP A 422 -19.58 6.73 -1.92
N ILE A 423 -19.13 5.48 -1.67
CA ILE A 423 -19.58 4.63 -0.56
C ILE A 423 -18.41 4.11 0.29
N THR A 424 -18.71 3.46 1.42
CA THR A 424 -17.74 2.75 2.24
C THR A 424 -18.33 1.52 2.90
N LEU A 425 -17.50 0.49 3.07
CA LEU A 425 -17.77 -0.63 3.98
C LEU A 425 -17.05 -0.41 5.31
N THR A 426 -17.79 -0.53 6.42
CA THR A 426 -17.32 -0.16 7.77
C THR A 426 -17.80 -1.14 8.84
N LEU A 427 -16.98 -1.37 9.87
CA LEU A 427 -17.33 -2.22 11.02
C LEU A 427 -17.78 -1.37 12.21
N ALA A 428 -18.79 -1.84 12.94
CA ALA A 428 -19.25 -1.24 14.19
C ALA A 428 -19.93 -2.26 15.11
N ARG A 429 -20.11 -1.90 16.39
CA ARG A 429 -20.84 -2.70 17.38
C ARG A 429 -22.28 -2.21 17.52
N ILE A 430 -23.26 -3.08 17.28
CA ILE A 430 -24.67 -2.74 17.50
C ILE A 430 -24.91 -2.55 18.99
N THR A 431 -25.56 -1.45 19.38
CA THR A 431 -25.98 -1.24 20.77
C THR A 431 -27.30 -1.95 21.09
N ASP A 432 -27.47 -2.39 22.33
CA ASP A 432 -28.80 -2.71 22.86
C ASP A 432 -29.59 -1.42 23.20
N HIS A 433 -30.80 -1.58 23.76
CA HIS A 433 -31.67 -0.46 24.18
C HIS A 433 -31.09 0.36 25.35
N TYR A 434 -30.15 -0.19 26.10
CA TYR A 434 -29.48 0.47 27.23
C TYR A 434 -28.11 1.07 26.85
N GLY A 435 -27.71 0.97 25.58
CA GLY A 435 -26.43 1.47 25.05
C GLY A 435 -25.25 0.48 25.19
N ASN A 436 -25.45 -0.72 25.71
CA ASN A 436 -24.38 -1.71 25.86
C ASN A 436 -23.95 -2.28 24.51
N THR A 437 -22.71 -2.75 24.41
CA THR A 437 -22.19 -3.48 23.24
C THR A 437 -21.53 -4.80 23.64
N ILE A 438 -21.51 -5.75 22.71
CA ILE A 438 -20.86 -7.05 22.91
C ILE A 438 -19.36 -6.92 22.55
N PRO A 439 -18.42 -7.38 23.41
CA PRO A 439 -16.99 -7.34 23.14
C PRO A 439 -16.52 -8.40 22.13
N GLY A 440 -15.29 -8.24 21.63
CA GLY A 440 -14.68 -9.18 20.69
C GLY A 440 -15.40 -9.30 19.34
N SER A 441 -15.05 -10.33 18.56
CA SER A 441 -15.51 -10.47 17.17
C SER A 441 -17.02 -10.68 17.02
N VAL A 442 -17.68 -11.26 18.02
CA VAL A 442 -19.11 -11.61 17.97
C VAL A 442 -20.04 -10.41 18.18
N GLY A 443 -19.50 -9.27 18.64
CA GLY A 443 -20.25 -8.01 18.71
C GLY A 443 -20.12 -7.13 17.47
N VAL A 444 -19.25 -7.48 16.51
CA VAL A 444 -18.91 -6.62 15.37
C VAL A 444 -19.72 -7.01 14.14
N SER A 445 -20.43 -6.04 13.57
CA SER A 445 -21.25 -6.19 12.36
C SER A 445 -20.70 -5.32 11.24
N LEU A 446 -20.98 -5.70 9.98
CA LEU A 446 -20.56 -4.97 8.78
C LEU A 446 -21.70 -4.07 8.28
N PHE A 447 -21.36 -2.84 7.92
CA PHE A 447 -22.28 -1.84 7.41
C PHE A 447 -21.80 -1.29 6.07
N CYS A 448 -22.74 -0.89 5.24
CA CYS A 448 -22.53 -0.09 4.03
C CYS A 448 -23.11 1.32 4.24
N ALA A 449 -22.41 2.35 3.80
CA ALA A 449 -22.89 3.73 3.86
C ALA A 449 -22.39 4.55 2.67
N GLU A 450 -23.23 5.45 2.16
CA GLU A 450 -22.78 6.56 1.29
C GLU A 450 -21.95 7.54 2.13
N VAL A 451 -20.88 8.08 1.55
CA VAL A 451 -19.99 9.04 2.25
C VAL A 451 -20.52 10.47 2.13
N TRP A 452 -21.17 10.77 1.01
CA TRP A 452 -21.68 12.09 0.64
C TRP A 452 -23.19 12.03 0.40
N ASP A 453 -23.92 13.10 0.73
CA ASP A 453 -25.33 13.24 0.38
C ASP A 453 -25.54 13.84 -1.03
N SER A 454 -26.80 13.94 -1.47
CA SER A 454 -27.18 14.48 -2.78
C SER A 454 -26.90 15.98 -2.96
N GLU A 455 -26.53 16.70 -1.90
CA GLU A 455 -26.06 18.09 -1.94
C GLU A 455 -24.53 18.20 -1.83
N GLY A 456 -23.82 17.07 -1.74
CA GLY A 456 -22.35 17.01 -1.62
C GLY A 456 -21.81 17.30 -0.22
N ARG A 457 -22.64 17.19 0.83
CA ARG A 457 -22.23 17.27 2.24
C ARG A 457 -21.83 15.89 2.75
N THR A 458 -21.07 15.81 3.85
CA THR A 458 -20.74 14.53 4.48
C THR A 458 -21.94 13.90 5.20
N ASN A 459 -22.13 12.59 5.04
CA ASN A 459 -23.16 11.82 5.75
C ASN A 459 -22.74 11.56 7.21
N GLY A 460 -22.87 12.55 8.11
CA GLY A 460 -22.51 12.41 9.54
C GLY A 460 -21.03 12.04 9.77
N VAL A 461 -20.15 12.52 8.89
CA VAL A 461 -18.70 12.29 8.92
C VAL A 461 -17.99 13.63 9.12
N GLU A 462 -17.12 13.68 10.12
CA GLU A 462 -16.20 14.77 10.37
C GLU A 462 -14.76 14.37 9.99
N ILE A 463 -14.26 14.93 8.87
CA ILE A 463 -12.88 14.74 8.43
C ILE A 463 -11.95 15.58 9.31
N GLN A 464 -11.22 14.92 10.21
CA GLN A 464 -10.37 15.57 11.20
C GLN A 464 -9.07 16.09 10.57
N ARG A 465 -8.43 15.26 9.74
CA ARG A 465 -7.26 15.61 8.93
C ARG A 465 -6.97 14.57 7.86
N LEU A 466 -6.20 14.95 6.85
CA LEU A 466 -5.49 14.01 5.98
C LEU A 466 -4.20 13.52 6.68
N LYS A 467 -3.76 12.31 6.30
CA LYS A 467 -2.48 11.73 6.72
C LYS A 467 -1.33 12.30 5.89
N GLU A 468 -0.31 12.81 6.57
CA GLU A 468 1.02 12.94 5.98
C GLU A 468 1.65 11.54 5.88
N LYS A 469 2.15 11.17 4.69
CA LYS A 469 2.55 9.80 4.35
C LYS A 469 3.87 9.79 3.57
N LEU A 470 4.66 8.74 3.75
CA LEU A 470 5.88 8.45 2.98
C LEU A 470 5.57 8.31 1.48
N GLY A 471 4.67 7.38 1.15
CA GLY A 471 4.13 7.13 -0.18
C GLY A 471 2.60 7.18 -0.19
N THR A 472 2.00 6.85 -1.33
CA THR A 472 0.57 7.00 -1.62
C THR A 472 0.09 8.46 -1.50
N ARG A 473 0.99 9.45 -1.66
CA ARG A 473 0.71 10.88 -1.42
C ARG A 473 -0.38 11.41 -2.35
N GLN A 474 -0.57 10.77 -3.51
CA GLN A 474 -1.63 10.99 -4.48
C GLN A 474 -3.05 10.79 -3.88
N MET A 475 -3.21 9.80 -3.02
CA MET A 475 -4.53 9.35 -2.53
C MET A 475 -4.92 10.06 -1.22
N PRO A 476 -6.16 10.56 -1.07
CA PRO A 476 -6.64 11.11 0.18
C PRO A 476 -6.89 9.98 1.20
N THR A 477 -6.06 9.97 2.24
CA THR A 477 -6.23 9.10 3.41
C THR A 477 -6.49 9.97 4.63
N ALA A 478 -7.58 9.72 5.38
CA ALA A 478 -7.97 10.59 6.49
C ALA A 478 -8.12 9.87 7.85
N GLU A 479 -8.22 10.71 8.88
CA GLU A 479 -8.84 10.40 10.17
C GLU A 479 -10.27 10.95 10.18
N LEU A 480 -11.25 10.11 10.51
CA LEU A 480 -12.66 10.48 10.52
C LEU A 480 -13.24 10.26 11.92
N LEU A 481 -13.90 11.29 12.45
CA LEU A 481 -14.90 11.13 13.50
C LEU A 481 -16.23 10.85 12.79
N LEU A 482 -16.91 9.78 13.19
CA LEU A 482 -18.28 9.49 12.79
C LEU A 482 -19.18 10.03 13.90
N ASP A 483 -20.15 10.87 13.54
CA ASP A 483 -21.18 11.33 14.46
C ASP A 483 -22.53 11.37 13.73
N GLY A 484 -23.34 10.35 13.96
CA GLY A 484 -24.64 10.22 13.31
C GLY A 484 -24.59 9.80 11.84
N MET A 485 -23.49 9.20 11.35
CA MET A 485 -23.42 8.68 9.97
C MET A 485 -24.54 7.65 9.73
N LYS A 486 -25.40 7.89 8.73
CA LYS A 486 -26.46 6.94 8.35
C LYS A 486 -25.85 5.76 7.59
N ALA A 487 -26.09 4.55 8.09
CA ALA A 487 -25.56 3.32 7.48
C ALA A 487 -26.63 2.21 7.43
N GLN A 488 -26.46 1.28 6.50
CA GLN A 488 -27.28 0.07 6.38
C GLN A 488 -26.47 -1.16 6.85
N LEU A 489 -27.13 -2.05 7.60
CA LEU A 489 -26.53 -3.30 8.05
C LEU A 489 -26.38 -4.26 6.85
N LEU A 490 -25.16 -4.71 6.58
CA LEU A 490 -24.81 -5.57 5.43
C LEU A 490 -24.46 -7.00 5.84
N SER A 491 -24.10 -7.27 7.10
CA SER A 491 -23.96 -8.64 7.61
C SER A 491 -25.13 -9.02 8.53
N GLU A 492 -25.30 -10.32 8.76
CA GLU A 492 -25.90 -10.82 10.00
C GLU A 492 -25.25 -10.14 11.23
N LYS A 493 -26.03 -9.93 12.29
CA LYS A 493 -25.54 -9.27 13.52
C LYS A 493 -24.40 -10.10 14.13
N GLY A 494 -23.27 -9.45 14.41
CA GLY A 494 -22.08 -10.10 14.99
C GLY A 494 -21.22 -10.92 14.00
N ARG A 495 -21.50 -10.83 12.69
CA ARG A 495 -20.81 -11.61 11.64
C ARG A 495 -19.90 -10.76 10.74
N GLY A 496 -19.73 -9.48 11.04
CA GLY A 496 -19.05 -8.53 10.14
C GLY A 496 -17.61 -8.91 9.78
N VAL A 497 -16.85 -9.44 10.74
CA VAL A 497 -15.47 -9.92 10.53
C VAL A 497 -15.42 -11.15 9.61
N ALA A 498 -16.48 -11.95 9.54
CA ALA A 498 -16.60 -13.06 8.60
C ALA A 498 -17.05 -12.57 7.21
N SER A 499 -18.06 -11.70 7.14
CA SER A 499 -18.57 -11.14 5.89
C SER A 499 -17.52 -10.33 5.11
N ILE A 500 -16.65 -9.59 5.81
CA ILE A 500 -15.59 -8.79 5.18
C ILE A 500 -14.39 -9.62 4.70
N ALA A 501 -14.34 -10.93 4.99
CA ALA A 501 -13.19 -11.78 4.64
C ALA A 501 -12.98 -11.88 3.12
N ASN A 502 -14.05 -11.85 2.32
CA ASN A 502 -13.95 -11.90 0.86
C ASN A 502 -13.32 -10.61 0.27
N MET A 503 -13.62 -9.45 0.87
CA MET A 503 -12.94 -8.19 0.54
C MET A 503 -11.44 -8.29 0.87
N LEU A 504 -11.08 -8.81 2.05
CA LEU A 504 -9.68 -9.01 2.44
C LEU A 504 -8.93 -9.99 1.51
N THR A 505 -9.57 -11.05 1.01
CA THR A 505 -8.97 -11.93 -0.01
C THR A 505 -8.65 -11.13 -1.28
N LEU A 506 -9.61 -10.35 -1.78
CA LEU A 506 -9.49 -9.64 -3.05
C LEU A 506 -8.51 -8.44 -2.96
N THR A 507 -8.53 -7.66 -1.87
CA THR A 507 -7.55 -6.57 -1.66
C THR A 507 -6.12 -7.08 -1.50
N ARG A 508 -5.92 -8.27 -0.90
CA ARG A 508 -4.60 -8.94 -0.86
C ARG A 508 -4.12 -9.37 -2.26
N ILE A 509 -5.03 -9.75 -3.15
CA ILE A 509 -4.70 -10.03 -4.57
C ILE A 509 -4.31 -8.73 -5.29
N HIS A 510 -5.10 -7.66 -5.18
CA HIS A 510 -4.75 -6.33 -5.73
C HIS A 510 -3.41 -5.78 -5.22
N ASN A 511 -3.10 -5.98 -3.93
CA ASN A 511 -1.80 -5.66 -3.35
C ASN A 511 -0.67 -6.46 -4.02
N THR A 512 -0.88 -7.76 -4.23
CA THR A 512 0.09 -8.66 -4.89
C THR A 512 0.34 -8.19 -6.32
N VAL A 513 -0.73 -7.87 -7.08
CA VAL A 513 -0.64 -7.29 -8.42
C VAL A 513 0.16 -5.99 -8.43
N SER A 514 -0.13 -5.08 -7.49
CA SER A 514 0.59 -3.80 -7.36
C SER A 514 2.08 -4.01 -7.02
N ALA A 515 2.41 -5.03 -6.22
CA ALA A 515 3.78 -5.37 -5.86
C ALA A 515 4.60 -5.87 -7.06
N VAL A 516 4.07 -6.82 -7.83
CA VAL A 516 4.76 -7.32 -9.03
C VAL A 516 4.84 -6.24 -10.11
N ALA A 517 3.80 -5.42 -10.28
CA ALA A 517 3.80 -4.32 -11.23
C ALA A 517 4.90 -3.27 -10.92
N ALA A 518 5.10 -2.93 -9.65
CA ALA A 518 6.19 -2.03 -9.24
C ALA A 518 7.59 -2.63 -9.55
N MET A 519 7.77 -3.93 -9.29
CA MET A 519 9.00 -4.66 -9.62
C MET A 519 9.25 -4.70 -11.14
N ARG A 520 8.22 -4.98 -11.95
CA ARG A 520 8.30 -4.93 -13.42
C ARG A 520 8.65 -3.54 -13.92
N ARG A 521 8.02 -2.48 -13.39
CA ARG A 521 8.24 -1.08 -13.82
C ARG A 521 9.68 -0.65 -13.63
N ILE A 522 10.27 -0.87 -12.45
CA ILE A 522 11.64 -0.41 -12.20
C ILE A 522 12.66 -1.17 -13.06
N ILE A 523 12.44 -2.46 -13.31
CA ILE A 523 13.29 -3.27 -14.20
C ILE A 523 13.15 -2.80 -15.66
N GLN A 524 11.95 -2.47 -16.14
CA GLN A 524 11.74 -1.90 -17.47
C GLN A 524 12.51 -0.59 -17.64
N LEU A 525 12.39 0.36 -16.69
CA LEU A 525 13.08 1.65 -16.75
C LEU A 525 14.60 1.49 -16.60
N GLY A 526 15.07 0.63 -15.69
CA GLY A 526 16.50 0.38 -15.48
C GLY A 526 17.15 -0.31 -16.67
N THR A 527 16.46 -1.28 -17.28
CA THR A 527 16.90 -1.94 -18.52
C THR A 527 17.00 -0.93 -19.67
N GLU A 528 16.02 -0.04 -19.84
CA GLU A 528 16.05 0.99 -20.90
C GLU A 528 17.20 1.99 -20.67
N TYR A 529 17.33 2.52 -19.44
CA TYR A 529 18.43 3.41 -19.04
C TYR A 529 19.81 2.77 -19.22
N SER A 530 19.92 1.44 -19.02
CA SER A 530 21.18 0.71 -19.21
C SER A 530 21.71 0.80 -20.64
N THR A 531 20.83 1.07 -21.61
CA THR A 531 21.18 1.27 -23.03
C THR A 531 21.64 2.69 -23.37
N LYS A 532 21.48 3.64 -22.44
CA LYS A 532 21.73 5.09 -22.62
C LYS A 532 22.84 5.63 -21.72
N ARG A 533 23.03 5.05 -20.53
CA ARG A 533 24.00 5.53 -19.56
C ARG A 533 25.38 4.94 -19.86
N SER A 534 26.34 5.79 -20.23
CA SER A 534 27.75 5.40 -20.34
C SER A 534 28.50 5.60 -19.02
N VAL A 535 29.31 4.61 -18.63
CA VAL A 535 30.25 4.66 -17.50
C VAL A 535 31.52 3.88 -17.91
N PHE A 536 32.71 4.42 -17.61
CA PHE A 536 34.01 3.84 -17.99
C PHE A 536 34.13 3.49 -19.49
N GLY A 537 33.56 4.32 -20.37
CA GLY A 537 33.65 4.17 -21.83
C GLY A 537 32.73 3.12 -22.46
N LYS A 538 31.82 2.51 -21.69
CA LYS A 538 30.82 1.53 -22.17
C LYS A 538 29.43 1.86 -21.65
N LEU A 539 28.37 1.35 -22.27
CA LEU A 539 27.01 1.47 -21.73
C LEU A 539 26.84 0.49 -20.55
N LEU A 540 25.95 0.81 -19.61
CA LEU A 540 25.69 -0.07 -18.44
C LEU A 540 25.27 -1.49 -18.86
N LYS A 541 24.53 -1.65 -19.96
CA LYS A 541 24.18 -2.96 -20.56
C LYS A 541 25.40 -3.82 -20.96
N ASP A 542 26.57 -3.20 -21.16
CA ASP A 542 27.81 -3.86 -21.61
C ASP A 542 28.77 -4.16 -20.43
N HIS A 543 28.33 -3.88 -19.20
CA HIS A 543 29.06 -4.18 -17.96
C HIS A 543 28.46 -5.44 -17.29
N PRO A 544 29.17 -6.59 -17.26
CA PRO A 544 28.58 -7.86 -16.82
C PRO A 544 27.99 -7.89 -15.41
N LEU A 545 28.53 -7.08 -14.48
CA LEU A 545 28.01 -6.97 -13.11
C LEU A 545 26.61 -6.32 -13.08
N HIS A 546 26.40 -5.25 -13.85
CA HIS A 546 25.10 -4.58 -13.94
C HIS A 546 24.04 -5.49 -14.59
N VAL A 547 24.44 -6.21 -15.66
CA VAL A 547 23.59 -7.24 -16.28
C VAL A 547 23.26 -8.36 -15.30
N GLN A 548 24.20 -8.79 -14.46
CA GLN A 548 23.97 -9.79 -13.41
C GLN A 548 22.97 -9.29 -12.35
N THR A 549 23.09 -8.04 -11.89
CA THR A 549 22.11 -7.43 -10.95
C THR A 549 20.72 -7.38 -11.57
N LEU A 550 20.54 -6.80 -12.76
CA LEU A 550 19.24 -6.77 -13.44
C LEU A 550 18.67 -8.16 -13.70
N SER A 551 19.53 -9.15 -14.01
CA SER A 551 19.11 -10.55 -14.18
C SER A 551 18.58 -11.18 -12.89
N ARG A 552 19.15 -10.86 -11.72
CA ARG A 552 18.62 -11.33 -10.42
C ARG A 552 17.24 -10.72 -10.14
N LEU A 553 17.09 -9.41 -10.37
CA LEU A 553 15.81 -8.71 -10.19
C LEU A 553 14.73 -9.25 -11.14
N GLU A 554 15.10 -9.57 -12.38
CA GLU A 554 14.20 -10.20 -13.35
C GLU A 554 13.75 -11.59 -12.88
N VAL A 555 14.65 -12.43 -12.35
CA VAL A 555 14.30 -13.76 -11.81
C VAL A 555 13.34 -13.66 -10.63
N GLU A 556 13.57 -12.75 -9.68
CA GLU A 556 12.63 -12.47 -8.57
C GLU A 556 11.25 -12.02 -9.08
N THR A 557 11.23 -11.17 -10.09
CA THR A 557 9.99 -10.59 -10.66
C THR A 557 9.19 -11.61 -11.47
N ARG A 558 9.87 -12.47 -12.24
CA ARG A 558 9.25 -13.59 -12.98
C ARG A 558 8.61 -14.60 -12.03
N ALA A 559 9.32 -14.97 -10.97
CA ALA A 559 8.82 -15.84 -9.91
C ALA A 559 7.57 -15.24 -9.24
N ALA A 560 7.61 -13.94 -8.92
CA ALA A 560 6.50 -13.22 -8.32
C ALA A 560 5.29 -13.07 -9.26
N PHE A 561 5.52 -12.83 -10.55
CA PHE A 561 4.46 -12.76 -11.57
C PHE A 561 3.69 -14.07 -11.68
N LEU A 562 4.39 -15.22 -11.71
CA LEU A 562 3.72 -16.52 -11.82
C LEU A 562 2.89 -16.83 -10.57
N LEU A 563 3.38 -16.52 -9.37
CA LEU A 563 2.59 -16.66 -8.13
C LEU A 563 1.36 -15.72 -8.11
N MET A 564 1.54 -14.46 -8.53
CA MET A 564 0.46 -13.48 -8.66
C MET A 564 -0.65 -14.00 -9.59
N ILE A 565 -0.29 -14.40 -10.82
CA ILE A 565 -1.28 -14.76 -11.84
C ILE A 565 -1.95 -16.12 -11.53
N GLU A 566 -1.25 -17.04 -10.85
CA GLU A 566 -1.84 -18.30 -10.39
C GLU A 566 -2.89 -18.06 -9.28
N VAL A 567 -2.64 -17.17 -8.32
CA VAL A 567 -3.66 -16.79 -7.33
C VAL A 567 -4.86 -16.09 -8.01
N CYS A 568 -4.63 -15.31 -9.07
CA CYS A 568 -5.71 -14.74 -9.88
C CYS A 568 -6.53 -15.81 -10.63
N ARG A 569 -5.89 -16.86 -11.17
CA ARG A 569 -6.54 -18.01 -11.81
C ARG A 569 -7.37 -18.82 -10.80
N LEU A 570 -6.80 -19.14 -9.64
CA LEU A 570 -7.46 -19.86 -8.57
C LEU A 570 -8.71 -19.11 -8.07
N PHE A 571 -8.62 -17.79 -7.86
CA PHE A 571 -9.76 -16.97 -7.48
C PHE A 571 -10.82 -16.90 -8.58
N GLY A 572 -10.42 -16.70 -9.84
CA GLY A 572 -11.35 -16.73 -10.99
C GLY A 572 -12.10 -18.06 -11.12
N ARG A 573 -11.47 -19.18 -10.79
CA ARG A 573 -12.11 -20.51 -10.75
C ARG A 573 -13.06 -20.67 -9.57
N GLU A 574 -12.72 -20.16 -8.39
CA GLU A 574 -13.62 -20.15 -7.22
C GLU A 574 -14.91 -19.36 -7.53
N GLU A 575 -14.78 -18.15 -8.10
CA GLU A 575 -15.92 -17.28 -8.40
C GLU A 575 -16.84 -17.74 -9.54
N ASN A 576 -16.42 -18.75 -10.30
CA ASN A 576 -17.20 -19.38 -11.36
C ASN A 576 -17.62 -20.82 -10.99
N GLY A 577 -17.39 -21.27 -9.75
CA GLY A 577 -17.72 -22.63 -9.29
C GLY A 577 -16.90 -23.75 -9.94
N ALA A 578 -15.78 -23.41 -10.59
CA ALA A 578 -14.92 -24.34 -11.33
C ALA A 578 -13.73 -24.85 -10.51
N ALA A 579 -13.45 -24.26 -9.33
CA ALA A 579 -12.37 -24.67 -8.46
C ALA A 579 -12.65 -26.04 -7.79
N THR A 580 -11.64 -26.91 -7.79
CA THR A 580 -11.65 -28.14 -6.98
C THR A 580 -11.39 -27.84 -5.50
N GLU A 581 -11.71 -28.77 -4.57
CA GLU A 581 -11.37 -28.60 -3.13
C GLU A 581 -9.86 -28.33 -2.94
N ARG A 582 -9.01 -28.95 -3.76
CA ARG A 582 -7.56 -28.69 -3.80
C ARG A 582 -7.25 -27.23 -4.16
N GLU A 583 -7.91 -26.69 -5.18
CA GLU A 583 -7.73 -25.30 -5.62
C GLU A 583 -8.25 -24.27 -4.60
N THR A 584 -9.40 -24.53 -3.97
CA THR A 584 -9.91 -23.70 -2.85
C THR A 584 -8.94 -23.71 -1.66
N HIS A 585 -8.36 -24.87 -1.33
CA HIS A 585 -7.33 -24.98 -0.29
C HIS A 585 -6.01 -24.28 -0.66
N LEU A 586 -5.56 -24.40 -1.91
CA LEU A 586 -4.41 -23.65 -2.42
C LEU A 586 -4.68 -22.14 -2.33
N LEU A 587 -5.82 -21.66 -2.81
CA LEU A 587 -6.20 -20.24 -2.79
C LEU A 587 -6.17 -19.65 -1.37
N ARG A 588 -6.74 -20.37 -0.39
CA ARG A 588 -6.78 -19.92 1.02
C ARG A 588 -5.40 -19.80 1.66
N LEU A 589 -4.44 -20.64 1.25
CA LEU A 589 -3.05 -20.63 1.71
C LEU A 589 -2.20 -19.61 0.95
N LEU A 590 -2.30 -19.59 -0.38
CA LEU A 590 -1.43 -18.81 -1.26
C LEU A 590 -1.78 -17.32 -1.24
N THR A 591 -3.03 -16.93 -0.99
CA THR A 591 -3.40 -15.50 -0.89
C THR A 591 -2.59 -14.73 0.16
N PRO A 592 -2.52 -15.13 1.44
CA PRO A 592 -1.65 -14.45 2.41
C PRO A 592 -0.16 -14.61 2.08
N VAL A 593 0.29 -15.77 1.57
CA VAL A 593 1.69 -16.04 1.19
C VAL A 593 2.17 -15.11 0.06
N ALA A 594 1.40 -14.99 -1.01
CA ALA A 594 1.71 -14.14 -2.15
C ALA A 594 1.79 -12.67 -1.73
N LYS A 595 0.80 -12.19 -0.94
CA LYS A 595 0.79 -10.82 -0.42
C LYS A 595 2.01 -10.55 0.47
N LEU A 596 2.29 -11.42 1.45
CA LEU A 596 3.38 -11.20 2.42
C LEU A 596 4.79 -11.32 1.81
N TYR A 597 4.95 -12.13 0.77
CA TYR A 597 6.23 -12.33 0.09
C TYR A 597 6.46 -11.24 -0.96
N THR A 598 5.54 -11.05 -1.92
CA THR A 598 5.70 -10.02 -2.97
C THR A 598 5.76 -8.60 -2.39
N GLY A 599 4.97 -8.29 -1.35
CA GLY A 599 5.04 -7.01 -0.64
C GLY A 599 6.37 -6.77 0.08
N LYS A 600 7.19 -7.82 0.31
CA LYS A 600 8.56 -7.69 0.82
C LYS A 600 9.63 -7.73 -0.27
N GLN A 601 9.43 -8.49 -1.35
CA GLN A 601 10.28 -8.43 -2.56
C GLN A 601 10.25 -7.04 -3.18
N ALA A 602 9.05 -6.43 -3.32
CA ALA A 602 8.88 -5.15 -4.02
C ALA A 602 9.76 -4.04 -3.46
N VAL A 603 9.88 -3.91 -2.14
CA VAL A 603 10.77 -2.91 -1.52
C VAL A 603 12.24 -3.16 -1.85
N ALA A 604 12.70 -4.42 -1.84
CA ALA A 604 14.08 -4.77 -2.14
C ALA A 604 14.42 -4.57 -3.63
N VAL A 605 13.58 -5.10 -4.53
CA VAL A 605 13.75 -5.01 -5.98
C VAL A 605 13.67 -3.56 -6.47
N VAL A 606 12.77 -2.75 -5.90
CA VAL A 606 12.67 -1.32 -6.23
C VAL A 606 13.86 -0.53 -5.65
N SER A 607 14.37 -0.86 -4.47
CA SER A 607 15.58 -0.20 -3.94
C SER A 607 16.82 -0.45 -4.81
N GLU A 608 17.11 -1.71 -5.16
CA GLU A 608 18.22 -2.07 -6.05
C GLU A 608 18.03 -1.48 -7.46
N GLY A 609 16.78 -1.48 -7.94
CA GLY A 609 16.39 -0.89 -9.21
C GLY A 609 16.53 0.63 -9.27
N LEU A 610 16.41 1.34 -8.14
CA LEU A 610 16.75 2.77 -8.03
C LEU A 610 18.26 3.00 -8.11
N GLU A 611 19.07 2.15 -7.45
CA GLU A 611 20.53 2.26 -7.47
C GLU A 611 21.12 2.09 -8.89
N CYS A 612 20.44 1.36 -9.77
CA CYS A 612 20.77 1.27 -11.20
C CYS A 612 20.82 2.63 -11.94
N PHE A 613 20.22 3.68 -11.39
CA PHE A 613 20.26 5.05 -11.91
C PHE A 613 21.33 5.93 -11.23
N GLY A 614 21.97 5.44 -10.16
CA GLY A 614 22.83 6.22 -9.28
C GLY A 614 22.08 7.40 -8.68
N GLY A 615 22.73 8.56 -8.61
CA GLY A 615 22.14 9.78 -8.05
C GLY A 615 20.77 10.16 -8.65
N GLN A 616 20.54 9.92 -9.95
CA GLN A 616 19.24 10.22 -10.57
C GLN A 616 18.08 9.40 -9.97
N GLY A 617 18.34 8.18 -9.50
CA GLY A 617 17.33 7.34 -8.85
C GLY A 617 16.84 7.88 -7.51
N TYR A 618 17.56 8.85 -6.93
CA TYR A 618 17.27 9.46 -5.63
C TYR A 618 16.64 10.86 -5.72
N ILE A 619 16.51 11.45 -6.92
CA ILE A 619 15.96 12.80 -7.10
C ILE A 619 14.48 12.72 -7.49
N GLU A 620 13.63 13.38 -6.71
CA GLU A 620 12.15 13.32 -6.82
C GLU A 620 11.59 13.86 -8.15
N ASP A 621 12.30 14.72 -8.86
CA ASP A 621 11.87 15.30 -10.15
C ASP A 621 11.85 14.25 -11.29
N THR A 622 12.69 13.22 -11.20
CA THR A 622 12.67 12.04 -12.10
C THR A 622 11.44 11.16 -11.93
N GLY A 623 10.78 11.22 -10.77
CA GLY A 623 9.67 10.34 -10.39
C GLY A 623 10.09 8.94 -9.90
N LEU A 624 11.36 8.55 -10.01
CA LEU A 624 11.84 7.24 -9.57
C LEU A 624 11.67 7.00 -8.05
N PRO A 625 11.95 7.96 -7.14
CA PRO A 625 11.76 7.76 -5.70
C PRO A 625 10.33 7.40 -5.27
N ALA A 626 9.32 7.87 -6.01
CA ALA A 626 7.91 7.57 -5.72
C ALA A 626 7.64 6.05 -5.76
N LEU A 627 8.27 5.30 -6.67
CA LEU A 627 8.13 3.85 -6.76
C LEU A 627 8.57 3.16 -5.46
N LEU A 628 9.66 3.61 -4.83
CA LEU A 628 10.14 3.02 -3.57
C LEU A 628 9.27 3.44 -2.37
N ARG A 629 8.91 4.73 -2.30
CA ARG A 629 8.03 5.28 -1.25
C ARG A 629 6.66 4.59 -1.26
N ASP A 630 6.13 4.29 -2.44
CA ASP A 630 4.83 3.64 -2.62
C ASP A 630 4.94 2.12 -2.43
N ALA A 631 5.99 1.45 -2.93
CA ALA A 631 6.21 0.01 -2.71
C ALA A 631 6.27 -0.35 -1.21
N GLN A 632 6.77 0.54 -0.35
CA GLN A 632 6.84 0.32 1.10
C GLN A 632 5.46 0.08 1.75
N VAL A 633 4.36 0.66 1.24
CA VAL A 633 3.02 0.47 1.82
C VAL A 633 2.51 -0.97 1.66
N LEU A 634 2.96 -1.67 0.62
CA LEU A 634 2.51 -3.02 0.25
C LEU A 634 2.91 -4.09 1.28
N SER A 635 3.89 -3.78 2.12
CA SER A 635 4.29 -4.61 3.28
C SER A 635 3.46 -4.33 4.56
N ILE A 636 2.60 -3.31 4.56
CA ILE A 636 1.94 -2.75 5.75
C ILE A 636 0.42 -2.93 5.73
N TRP A 637 -0.29 -2.37 4.73
CA TRP A 637 -1.76 -2.41 4.64
C TRP A 637 -2.28 -3.84 4.34
N GLU A 638 -3.57 -4.14 4.54
CA GLU A 638 -4.18 -5.47 4.33
C GLU A 638 -3.50 -6.66 5.04
N GLY A 639 -2.70 -6.35 6.08
CA GLY A 639 -1.92 -7.30 6.87
C GLY A 639 -0.41 -7.12 6.68
N THR A 640 0.30 -6.91 7.79
CA THR A 640 1.77 -6.91 7.80
C THR A 640 2.32 -8.32 7.59
N THR A 641 3.60 -8.44 7.21
CA THR A 641 4.24 -9.74 6.93
C THR A 641 4.00 -10.76 8.05
N ASN A 642 4.25 -10.39 9.32
CA ASN A 642 4.08 -11.30 10.45
C ASN A 642 2.60 -11.66 10.70
N VAL A 643 1.67 -10.70 10.55
CA VAL A 643 0.22 -10.96 10.72
C VAL A 643 -0.30 -11.94 9.67
N LEU A 644 0.22 -11.87 8.44
CA LEU A 644 -0.13 -12.80 7.37
C LEU A 644 0.57 -14.16 7.52
N SER A 645 1.78 -14.22 8.08
CA SER A 645 2.42 -15.49 8.49
C SER A 645 1.62 -16.20 9.60
N LEU A 646 1.00 -15.44 10.51
CA LEU A 646 0.05 -15.99 11.49
C LEU A 646 -1.29 -16.40 10.84
N ASP A 647 -1.75 -15.73 9.77
CA ASP A 647 -2.92 -16.20 8.99
C ASP A 647 -2.61 -17.48 8.18
N VAL A 648 -1.36 -17.70 7.77
CA VAL A 648 -0.89 -18.98 7.22
C VAL A 648 -1.02 -20.09 8.27
N LEU A 649 -0.43 -19.94 9.46
CA LEU A 649 -0.61 -20.92 10.55
C LEU A 649 -2.09 -21.15 10.90
N ARG A 650 -2.90 -20.07 10.94
CA ARG A 650 -4.35 -20.15 11.16
C ARG A 650 -5.07 -20.92 10.06
N SER A 651 -4.66 -20.79 8.79
CA SER A 651 -5.24 -21.55 7.67
C SER A 651 -4.90 -23.05 7.75
N ILE A 652 -3.69 -23.38 8.20
CA ILE A 652 -3.23 -24.76 8.44
C ILE A 652 -4.06 -25.39 9.56
N SER A 653 -4.17 -24.71 10.71
CA SER A 653 -4.96 -25.15 11.86
C SER A 653 -6.45 -25.29 11.53
N LYS A 654 -7.09 -24.28 10.91
CA LYS A 654 -8.53 -24.32 10.58
C LYS A 654 -8.92 -25.32 9.49
N SER A 655 -7.97 -25.81 8.70
CA SER A 655 -8.20 -26.84 7.68
C SER A 655 -7.75 -28.24 8.11
N SER A 656 -7.33 -28.42 9.37
CA SER A 656 -6.72 -29.66 9.85
C SER A 656 -5.59 -30.16 8.93
N GLY A 657 -4.74 -29.25 8.47
CA GLY A 657 -3.60 -29.54 7.59
C GLY A 657 -3.92 -29.70 6.10
N ARG A 658 -5.20 -29.76 5.67
CA ARG A 658 -5.56 -29.99 4.25
C ARG A 658 -4.95 -28.98 3.28
N VAL A 659 -4.73 -27.72 3.70
CA VAL A 659 -4.06 -26.72 2.85
C VAL A 659 -2.59 -27.07 2.55
N LEU A 660 -1.90 -27.72 3.49
CA LEU A 660 -0.55 -28.24 3.26
C LEU A 660 -0.58 -29.48 2.38
N GLN A 661 -1.56 -30.38 2.58
CA GLN A 661 -1.77 -31.54 1.72
C GLN A 661 -2.02 -31.11 0.25
N ALA A 662 -2.85 -30.09 0.03
CA ALA A 662 -3.10 -29.51 -1.28
C ALA A 662 -1.82 -28.95 -1.90
N PHE A 663 -1.06 -28.13 -1.16
CA PHE A 663 0.26 -27.60 -1.57
C PHE A 663 1.26 -28.72 -1.92
N PHE A 664 1.43 -29.71 -1.06
CA PHE A 664 2.37 -30.82 -1.28
C PHE A 664 1.97 -31.70 -2.47
N SER A 665 0.68 -31.90 -2.71
CA SER A 665 0.18 -32.63 -3.88
C SER A 665 0.45 -31.86 -5.16
N ASP A 666 0.08 -30.58 -5.19
CA ASP A 666 0.14 -29.73 -6.37
C ASP A 666 1.60 -29.44 -6.82
N VAL A 667 2.51 -29.20 -5.87
CA VAL A 667 3.94 -29.07 -6.16
C VAL A 667 4.53 -30.37 -6.70
N LYS A 668 4.19 -31.54 -6.12
CA LYS A 668 4.67 -32.83 -6.63
C LYS A 668 4.19 -33.10 -8.05
N GLU A 669 2.93 -32.79 -8.35
CA GLU A 669 2.37 -32.96 -9.70
C GLU A 669 3.10 -32.09 -10.74
N ARG A 670 3.30 -30.79 -10.46
CA ARG A 670 4.05 -29.89 -11.35
C ARG A 670 5.52 -30.31 -11.53
N LEU A 671 6.15 -30.87 -10.50
CA LEU A 671 7.52 -31.41 -10.57
C LEU A 671 7.61 -32.73 -11.35
N CYS A 672 6.60 -33.61 -11.26
CA CYS A 672 6.54 -34.84 -12.05
C CYS A 672 6.25 -34.58 -13.54
N ALA A 673 5.54 -33.49 -13.87
CA ALA A 673 5.24 -33.07 -15.24
C ALA A 673 6.37 -32.23 -15.89
N ALA A 674 7.51 -32.07 -15.23
CA ALA A 674 8.58 -31.17 -15.66
C ALA A 674 9.44 -31.72 -16.81
N GLY A 675 9.85 -30.83 -17.71
CA GLY A 675 10.69 -31.16 -18.87
C GLY A 675 12.17 -31.39 -18.50
N PRO A 676 12.94 -32.12 -19.34
CA PRO A 676 14.34 -32.48 -19.04
C PRO A 676 15.27 -31.27 -18.92
N ALA A 677 14.96 -30.14 -19.57
CA ALA A 677 15.75 -28.91 -19.51
C ALA A 677 15.83 -28.29 -18.10
N VAL A 678 14.90 -28.64 -17.19
CA VAL A 678 14.82 -28.12 -15.82
C VAL A 678 15.06 -29.19 -14.74
N SER A 679 15.57 -30.37 -15.10
CA SER A 679 15.83 -31.44 -14.13
C SER A 679 16.70 -31.04 -12.90
N PRO A 680 17.72 -30.16 -13.00
CA PRO A 680 18.45 -29.69 -11.82
C PRO A 680 17.58 -28.87 -10.85
N ALA A 681 16.66 -28.04 -11.39
CA ALA A 681 15.70 -27.30 -10.59
C ALA A 681 14.69 -28.23 -9.90
N VAL A 682 14.21 -29.26 -10.62
CA VAL A 682 13.32 -30.30 -10.09
C VAL A 682 13.95 -31.05 -8.92
N GLN A 683 15.25 -31.39 -9.02
CA GLN A 683 16.00 -32.04 -7.93
C GLN A 683 16.09 -31.12 -6.69
N SER A 684 16.54 -29.88 -6.87
CA SER A 684 16.68 -28.89 -5.79
C SER A 684 15.34 -28.58 -5.08
N LEU A 685 14.26 -28.46 -5.85
CA LEU A 685 12.89 -28.30 -5.33
C LEU A 685 12.43 -29.55 -4.57
N SER A 686 12.69 -30.75 -5.09
CA SER A 686 12.33 -32.02 -4.44
C SER A 686 13.04 -32.22 -3.09
N SER A 687 14.33 -31.85 -3.01
CA SER A 687 15.07 -31.81 -1.75
C SER A 687 14.48 -30.79 -0.76
N SER A 688 14.15 -29.58 -1.24
CA SER A 688 13.57 -28.50 -0.42
C SER A 688 12.19 -28.85 0.12
N LEU A 689 11.34 -29.46 -0.72
CA LEU A 689 10.01 -29.96 -0.36
C LEU A 689 10.09 -31.10 0.67
N SER A 690 11.09 -31.98 0.54
CA SER A 690 11.36 -33.05 1.50
C SER A 690 11.83 -32.51 2.85
N GLY A 691 12.66 -31.45 2.84
CA GLY A 691 13.03 -30.71 4.04
C GLY A 691 11.82 -30.08 4.74
N LEU A 692 10.97 -29.37 3.98
CA LEU A 692 9.74 -28.76 4.50
C LEU A 692 8.77 -29.80 5.08
N THR A 693 8.64 -30.97 4.43
CA THR A 693 7.84 -32.10 4.93
C THR A 693 8.33 -32.54 6.30
N ARG A 694 9.65 -32.74 6.46
CA ARG A 694 10.26 -33.13 7.74
C ARG A 694 10.12 -32.05 8.82
N PHE A 695 10.22 -30.77 8.46
CA PHE A 695 9.98 -29.67 9.39
C PHE A 695 8.57 -29.71 9.97
N ILE A 696 7.54 -29.85 9.11
CA ILE A 696 6.15 -29.91 9.55
C ILE A 696 5.90 -31.13 10.45
N GLN A 697 6.36 -32.32 10.05
CA GLN A 697 6.28 -33.54 10.86
C GLN A 697 6.97 -33.44 12.23
N THR A 698 8.06 -32.67 12.33
CA THR A 698 8.78 -32.44 13.60
C THR A 698 8.31 -31.19 14.36
N ALA A 699 7.32 -30.47 13.83
CA ALA A 699 6.63 -29.38 14.49
C ALA A 699 5.30 -29.82 15.14
N GLU A 700 4.63 -30.85 14.61
CA GLU A 700 3.45 -31.47 15.21
C GLU A 700 3.71 -32.00 16.64
N SER A 701 4.95 -32.36 16.96
CA SER A 701 5.39 -32.82 18.29
C SER A 701 5.93 -31.71 19.21
N ARG A 702 5.78 -30.43 18.84
CA ARG A 702 6.29 -29.28 19.60
C ARG A 702 5.15 -28.37 20.13
N PRO A 703 5.39 -27.54 21.15
CA PRO A 703 4.43 -26.53 21.59
C PRO A 703 4.06 -25.55 20.45
N PRO A 704 2.78 -25.13 20.30
CA PRO A 704 2.32 -24.25 19.22
C PRO A 704 3.07 -22.91 19.12
N GLU A 705 3.63 -22.43 20.23
CA GLU A 705 4.45 -21.22 20.32
C GLU A 705 5.72 -21.34 19.46
N SER A 706 6.30 -22.54 19.37
CA SER A 706 7.51 -22.79 18.56
C SER A 706 7.25 -22.63 17.06
N LEU A 707 6.04 -22.97 16.59
CA LEU A 707 5.62 -22.71 15.21
C LEU A 707 5.42 -21.22 14.93
N GLN A 708 5.01 -20.42 15.92
CA GLN A 708 4.86 -18.98 15.75
C GLN A 708 6.19 -18.27 15.55
N LEU A 709 7.27 -18.72 16.20
CA LEU A 709 8.64 -18.22 15.98
C LEU A 709 9.07 -18.42 14.52
N SER A 710 8.87 -19.62 13.98
CA SER A 710 9.22 -19.97 12.59
C SER A 710 8.15 -19.60 11.55
N ALA A 711 7.07 -18.90 11.92
CA ALA A 711 5.91 -18.67 11.06
C ALA A 711 6.26 -17.92 9.76
N ARG A 712 7.22 -16.99 9.84
CA ARG A 712 7.66 -16.18 8.71
C ARG A 712 8.48 -17.00 7.72
N ASP A 713 9.41 -17.80 8.22
CA ASP A 713 10.31 -18.60 7.39
C ASP A 713 9.57 -19.79 6.79
N LEU A 714 8.58 -20.34 7.51
CA LEU A 714 7.62 -21.30 6.97
C LEU A 714 6.86 -20.70 5.78
N ALA A 715 6.29 -19.49 5.93
CA ALA A 715 5.58 -18.82 4.85
C ALA A 715 6.50 -18.45 3.67
N TYR A 716 7.76 -18.07 3.93
CA TYR A 716 8.76 -17.83 2.89
C TYR A 716 9.20 -19.12 2.19
N SER A 717 9.27 -20.25 2.90
CA SER A 717 9.56 -21.56 2.32
C SER A 717 8.43 -22.03 1.41
N ILE A 718 7.17 -21.86 1.84
CA ILE A 718 5.99 -22.12 1.02
C ILE A 718 6.00 -21.24 -0.23
N ALA A 719 6.29 -19.93 -0.10
CA ALA A 719 6.42 -19.02 -1.24
C ALA A 719 7.49 -19.50 -2.22
N ARG A 720 8.74 -19.70 -1.77
CA ARG A 720 9.88 -20.01 -2.64
C ARG A 720 9.73 -21.34 -3.36
N ILE A 721 9.23 -22.38 -2.68
CA ILE A 721 8.99 -23.69 -3.28
C ILE A 721 7.84 -23.61 -4.30
N TYR A 722 6.76 -22.89 -4.01
CA TYR A 722 5.64 -22.76 -4.97
C TYR A 722 6.04 -21.94 -6.21
N MET A 723 6.73 -20.82 -6.02
CA MET A 723 7.26 -19.98 -7.10
C MET A 723 8.25 -20.75 -7.99
N GLY A 724 9.08 -21.62 -7.40
CA GLY A 724 9.98 -22.49 -8.16
C GLY A 724 9.24 -23.57 -8.95
N ALA A 725 8.21 -24.19 -8.36
CA ALA A 725 7.36 -25.15 -9.06
C ALA A 725 6.62 -24.51 -10.26
N LEU A 726 6.12 -23.29 -10.10
CA LEU A 726 5.50 -22.51 -11.17
C LEU A 726 6.49 -22.11 -12.27
N LEU A 727 7.72 -21.71 -11.91
CA LEU A 727 8.78 -21.45 -12.89
C LEU A 727 9.17 -22.71 -13.67
N VAL A 728 9.31 -23.85 -12.99
CA VAL A 728 9.57 -25.16 -13.62
C VAL A 728 8.44 -25.54 -14.57
N GLU A 729 7.18 -25.40 -14.17
CA GLU A 729 6.02 -25.68 -15.01
C GLU A 729 5.94 -24.72 -16.22
N HIS A 730 6.28 -23.44 -16.05
CA HIS A 730 6.31 -22.47 -17.13
C HIS A 730 7.43 -22.79 -18.14
N ALA A 731 8.64 -23.07 -17.64
CA ALA A 731 9.80 -23.45 -18.44
C ALA A 731 9.70 -24.84 -19.11
N SER A 732 8.76 -25.68 -18.67
CA SER A 732 8.50 -27.01 -19.26
C SER A 732 7.50 -26.97 -20.43
N TRP A 733 6.94 -25.80 -20.76
CA TRP A 733 6.06 -25.64 -21.92
C TRP A 733 6.86 -25.62 -23.23
N GLU A 734 6.32 -26.24 -24.28
CA GLU A 734 6.92 -26.25 -25.62
C GLU A 734 7.19 -24.84 -26.19
N GLY A 735 6.36 -23.85 -25.84
CA GLY A 735 6.53 -22.45 -26.22
C GLY A 735 7.44 -21.61 -25.31
N ALA A 736 8.11 -22.23 -24.32
CA ALA A 736 8.98 -21.52 -23.38
C ALA A 736 10.28 -21.02 -24.05
N SER A 737 10.75 -19.86 -23.63
CA SER A 737 11.98 -19.25 -24.12
C SER A 737 13.19 -19.61 -23.25
N HIS A 738 14.41 -19.48 -23.78
CA HIS A 738 15.64 -19.73 -23.02
C HIS A 738 15.72 -18.90 -21.71
N PRO A 739 15.32 -17.62 -21.65
CA PRO A 739 15.14 -16.88 -20.39
C PRO A 739 14.22 -17.53 -19.34
N ASP A 740 13.22 -18.31 -19.76
CA ASP A 740 12.27 -18.96 -18.85
C ASP A 740 12.91 -20.18 -18.18
N VAL A 741 13.59 -21.03 -18.97
CA VAL A 741 14.43 -22.13 -18.47
C VAL A 741 15.54 -21.61 -17.55
N TYR A 742 16.22 -20.54 -17.97
CA TYR A 742 17.26 -19.89 -17.15
C TYR A 742 16.71 -19.35 -15.82
N ALA A 743 15.51 -18.76 -15.82
CA ALA A 743 14.87 -18.28 -14.59
C ALA A 743 14.50 -19.42 -13.64
N ALA A 744 13.96 -20.53 -14.15
CA ALA A 744 13.68 -21.72 -13.35
C ALA A 744 14.94 -22.34 -12.72
N LEU A 745 16.03 -22.45 -13.50
CA LEU A 745 17.31 -22.93 -12.99
C LEU A 745 17.89 -21.99 -11.91
N ARG A 746 17.97 -20.68 -12.19
CA ARG A 746 18.51 -19.69 -11.23
C ARG A 746 17.69 -19.57 -9.95
N TRP A 747 16.36 -19.68 -10.02
CA TRP A 747 15.51 -19.66 -8.83
C TRP A 747 15.79 -20.83 -7.89
N CYS A 748 16.33 -21.94 -8.39
CA CYS A 748 16.62 -23.15 -7.63
C CYS A 748 18.09 -23.28 -7.18
N GLU A 749 18.93 -22.26 -7.45
CA GLU A 749 20.28 -22.12 -6.88
C GLU A 749 20.28 -21.46 -5.48
N GLN A 750 19.21 -20.75 -5.13
CA GLN A 750 19.05 -20.10 -3.83
C GLN A 750 18.39 -21.00 -2.77
N ASP A 751 18.44 -20.56 -1.52
CA ASP A 751 17.76 -21.24 -0.41
C ASP A 751 16.24 -21.11 -0.51
N MET A 752 15.59 -22.17 -1.01
CA MET A 752 14.14 -22.24 -1.13
C MET A 752 13.42 -22.65 0.16
N CYS A 753 14.14 -23.00 1.24
CA CYS A 753 13.54 -23.55 2.46
C CYS A 753 14.18 -22.94 3.73
N PRO A 754 14.09 -21.61 3.94
CA PRO A 754 14.70 -20.93 5.09
C PRO A 754 14.27 -21.49 6.45
N VAL A 755 13.07 -22.07 6.56
CA VAL A 755 12.58 -22.71 7.79
C VAL A 755 13.37 -23.97 8.20
N VAL A 756 14.15 -24.53 7.26
CA VAL A 756 15.05 -25.68 7.47
C VAL A 756 16.51 -25.23 7.54
N SER A 757 16.89 -24.16 6.84
CA SER A 757 18.28 -23.67 6.81
C SER A 757 18.66 -22.85 8.05
N GLY A 758 17.70 -22.21 8.74
CA GLY A 758 17.91 -21.48 9.99
C GLY A 758 18.77 -20.22 9.84
N ARG A 759 18.63 -19.51 8.73
CA ARG A 759 19.39 -18.30 8.36
C ARG A 759 18.64 -16.99 8.65
#